data_AF-A0A5N6L4A8-F1
#
_entry.id   AF-A0A5N6L4A8-F1
#
_cell.length_a   1.000
_cell.length_b   1.000
_cell.length_c   1.000
_cell.angle_alpha   90.00
_cell.angle_beta   90.00
_cell.angle_gamma   90.00
#
_symmetry.space_group_name_H-M   'P 1'
#
loop_
_entity.id
_entity.type
_entity.pdbx_description
1 polymer ?
#
loop_
_entity_poly.entity_id
_entity_poly.type
_entity_poly.pdbx_seq_one_letter_code
_entity_poly.pdbx_strand_id
1 'polypeptide(L)'
;MNFFILLACIFAVVHAQPPIFKIQQSEWTSLNKSIGGKLFAGTPMSLPCFSSYNNGTGYRYHKQDIKACAAVTQGKTDGPSITNYFGGYEVPNWGQCMAKHTGCTLSGFLPVDPITPIFGRCDQGSVPQYYIDSADPSHIHAGIVFAQKHKIPLVVKNTGHDHRGRSSAPNSLAIWTHNIQPELVFDTDFKPVGCSGGVGAALTYGAGYMFGQLYDAAHARSYMIAGGASLSVGASGGYTAGGGHGALTNSYGLAVDNVLQLKVLLANGTIATANRCQNKDLFFALRGGGGGTFGVVLETTSRLHREVPMQGSKYLQLLLDNAEKWADEGWGGYILPGLLSGTLSTFAAITPSLTLEEAKASMKPIVDFATSLGNINVPLTVNITTLPHGFYDFLQTPDAQTVGGFTGLNYALVSRLVPRANFKTPARRQELLNVLNEMNKNKLPNPVVPFYILMTTPAAYKLPASDELGGPGEASVTPAWRNSLWQFEMPAVWDPQDSTALLAGSDAKAFDNAHRAINPLRTITPNSGAYQNEADIFEPGSPNAFWGRANYNRLLKIKKASGSMPSATQPESLADPARPLAGPAIPANPPDLSNKIPKLEPRRTAPKQARKPPSTPGPETPTLSPPPTSPELSHPTRRILSPRDHELFLASPTYQLITSFVFTVADSVHGTPISSISKQSLHPFVISLLSILDVAQTILDENPPENTGSRFGNPIFKSFLSSLTDQATSLHTTHFPNLSPAALDEVTTYFISSFGSGLRIDYGSGHELNYFMYLLCLNRLSLLPPTTFPSLALVLFPRYIALMRNLQTAYYLEPAGSHGVWGLDDYHFLPFLFGANQLAAHPFIRPLAIHSQPTLDAYADDFLYLDMVRHVNATKTVQGLRWHSPMLDDISGVRAGWAKIYAGMRKMFASEVLGKLVVMQHFLFGGLLPAAEGMTAPDADEGDAGTAPGDGEVRVAEGHEGHAHNVSAWGDCCGIKVPSSVGARQEMRKRMGGEGLRRLPFD
;
A
#
# COMPACT_ATOMS: atom_id res chain seq x y z
N MET A 1 38.22 -48.96 38.86
CA MET A 1 38.68 -48.72 37.47
C MET A 1 37.44 -48.74 36.59
N ASN A 2 37.21 -47.73 35.73
CA ASN A 2 35.96 -47.42 34.97
C ASN A 2 35.07 -46.26 35.50
N PHE A 3 35.66 -45.17 36.00
CA PHE A 3 34.92 -43.90 36.21
C PHE A 3 35.64 -42.64 35.71
N PHE A 4 36.82 -42.78 35.10
CA PHE A 4 37.67 -41.66 34.68
C PHE A 4 37.85 -41.52 33.14
N ILE A 5 37.26 -42.41 32.33
CA ILE A 5 37.42 -42.41 30.88
C ILE A 5 36.26 -41.68 30.16
N LEU A 6 35.07 -41.58 30.78
CA LEU A 6 33.91 -40.93 30.13
C LEU A 6 33.95 -39.39 30.10
N LEU A 7 34.84 -38.73 30.86
CA LEU A 7 34.97 -37.27 30.83
C LEU A 7 35.85 -36.73 29.69
N ALA A 8 36.56 -37.59 28.95
CA ALA A 8 37.54 -37.17 27.93
C ALA A 8 36.98 -37.03 26.51
N CYS A 9 35.71 -37.36 26.26
CA CYS A 9 35.09 -37.30 24.91
C CYS A 9 34.06 -36.17 24.72
N ILE A 10 34.04 -35.18 25.62
CA ILE A 10 33.36 -33.88 25.38
C ILE A 10 34.44 -32.82 25.02
N PHE A 11 35.37 -33.19 24.14
CA PHE A 11 36.23 -32.21 23.50
C PHE A 11 35.44 -31.45 22.44
N ALA A 12 34.90 -30.32 22.89
CA ALA A 12 34.47 -29.16 22.14
C ALA A 12 34.34 -29.32 20.61
N VAL A 13 33.09 -29.33 20.12
CA VAL A 13 32.78 -28.75 18.81
C VAL A 13 32.98 -27.24 18.91
N VAL A 14 34.25 -26.81 18.95
CA VAL A 14 34.62 -25.43 18.70
C VAL A 14 34.15 -25.14 17.28
N HIS A 15 33.03 -24.42 17.15
CA HIS A 15 32.63 -23.85 15.88
C HIS A 15 33.74 -22.90 15.46
N ALA A 16 34.60 -23.38 14.54
CA ALA A 16 35.79 -22.64 14.15
C ALA A 16 35.38 -21.26 13.64
N GLN A 17 35.83 -20.20 14.32
CA GLN A 17 35.46 -18.84 13.95
C GLN A 17 35.76 -18.61 12.45
N PRO A 18 34.82 -18.01 11.69
CA PRO A 18 35.00 -17.72 10.28
C PRO A 18 36.33 -16.98 10.02
N PRO A 19 37.04 -17.27 8.90
CA PRO A 19 38.39 -16.75 8.67
C PRO A 19 38.50 -15.22 8.80
N ILE A 20 37.45 -14.48 8.45
CA ILE A 20 37.39 -13.03 8.54
C ILE A 20 37.62 -12.47 9.95
N PHE A 21 37.23 -13.20 11.01
CA PHE A 21 37.45 -12.81 12.40
C PHE A 21 38.83 -13.19 12.95
N LYS A 22 39.64 -13.92 12.16
CA LYS A 22 41.04 -14.28 12.49
C LYS A 22 42.05 -13.30 11.88
N ILE A 23 41.60 -12.42 11.00
CA ILE A 23 42.42 -11.37 10.38
C ILE A 23 42.73 -10.30 11.42
N GLN A 24 44.00 -9.92 11.55
CA GLN A 24 44.39 -8.92 12.54
C GLN A 24 43.94 -7.51 12.15
N GLN A 25 43.63 -6.66 13.13
CA GLN A 25 43.25 -5.27 12.88
C GLN A 25 44.36 -4.47 12.17
N SER A 26 45.62 -4.85 12.36
CA SER A 26 46.78 -4.32 11.63
C SER A 26 46.70 -4.59 10.12
N GLU A 27 46.20 -5.75 9.71
CA GLU A 27 46.06 -6.12 8.30
C GLU A 27 44.89 -5.39 7.63
N TRP A 28 43.77 -5.22 8.33
CA TRP A 28 42.67 -4.36 7.89
C TRP A 28 43.09 -2.89 7.76
N THR A 29 43.86 -2.37 8.72
CA THR A 29 44.43 -1.01 8.65
C THR A 29 45.41 -0.88 7.48
N SER A 30 46.20 -1.91 7.20
CA SER A 30 47.12 -1.94 6.05
C SER A 30 46.38 -1.90 4.71
N LEU A 31 45.34 -2.73 4.54
CA LEU A 31 44.45 -2.68 3.39
C LEU A 31 43.82 -1.29 3.24
N ASN A 32 43.25 -0.74 4.31
CA ASN A 32 42.59 0.57 4.26
C ASN A 32 43.57 1.68 3.83
N LYS A 33 44.81 1.64 4.33
CA LYS A 33 45.87 2.58 3.93
C LYS A 33 46.25 2.41 2.46
N SER A 34 46.34 1.18 1.93
CA SER A 34 46.71 0.93 0.53
C SER A 34 45.65 1.38 -0.47
N ILE A 35 44.40 1.58 -0.03
CA ILE A 35 43.27 2.05 -0.86
C ILE A 35 42.78 3.46 -0.46
N GLY A 36 43.66 4.27 0.14
CA GLY A 36 43.37 5.69 0.40
C GLY A 36 42.23 5.95 1.40
N GLY A 37 41.99 5.05 2.37
CA GLY A 37 40.93 5.21 3.37
C GLY A 37 39.55 4.70 2.94
N LYS A 38 39.47 3.93 1.84
CA LYS A 38 38.20 3.46 1.25
C LYS A 38 37.65 2.13 1.79
N LEU A 39 38.21 1.58 2.88
CA LEU A 39 37.64 0.42 3.57
C LEU A 39 36.69 0.87 4.69
N PHE A 40 35.44 0.40 4.64
CA PHE A 40 34.39 0.73 5.60
C PHE A 40 33.80 -0.54 6.24
N ALA A 41 33.25 -0.40 7.44
CA ALA A 41 32.47 -1.47 8.07
C ALA A 41 31.08 -1.52 7.44
N GLY A 42 30.63 -2.72 7.05
CA GLY A 42 29.30 -2.93 6.50
C GLY A 42 28.28 -3.20 7.62
N THR A 43 27.25 -2.37 7.71
CA THR A 43 26.17 -2.50 8.70
C THR A 43 24.82 -2.64 8.00
N PRO A 44 23.85 -3.42 8.53
CA PRO A 44 22.50 -3.47 7.98
C PRO A 44 21.83 -2.09 7.96
N MET A 45 21.08 -1.77 6.90
CA MET A 45 20.40 -0.47 6.76
C MET A 45 19.49 -0.14 7.95
N SER A 46 18.81 -1.14 8.51
CA SER A 46 17.86 -0.92 9.62
C SER A 46 18.51 -0.82 11.00
N LEU A 47 19.82 -1.06 11.13
CA LEU A 47 20.55 -1.02 12.41
C LEU A 47 20.25 0.23 13.28
N PRO A 48 20.14 1.47 12.73
CA PRO A 48 19.79 2.65 13.51
C PRO A 48 18.52 2.53 14.37
N CYS A 49 17.58 1.66 14.00
CA CYS A 49 16.31 1.45 14.70
C CYS A 49 16.37 0.44 15.87
N PHE A 50 17.44 -0.35 15.99
CA PHE A 50 17.52 -1.44 16.98
C PHE A 50 18.40 -1.09 18.19
N SER A 51 18.03 -1.58 19.36
CA SER A 51 18.81 -1.39 20.61
C SER A 51 19.88 -2.46 20.86
N SER A 52 19.93 -3.53 20.05
CA SER A 52 20.91 -4.60 20.17
C SER A 52 21.39 -5.08 18.80
N TYR A 53 22.70 -5.25 18.66
CA TYR A 53 23.36 -5.60 17.41
C TYR A 53 24.38 -6.74 17.60
N ASN A 54 24.32 -7.74 16.72
CA ASN A 54 25.30 -8.81 16.62
C ASN A 54 26.00 -8.75 15.25
N ASN A 55 27.25 -8.29 15.26
CA ASN A 55 28.15 -8.29 14.10
C ASN A 55 28.80 -9.67 13.83
N GLY A 56 28.24 -10.75 14.38
CA GLY A 56 28.81 -12.11 14.33
C GLY A 56 29.80 -12.43 15.46
N THR A 57 30.12 -11.48 16.35
CA THR A 57 30.94 -11.72 17.56
C THR A 57 30.12 -11.80 18.85
N GLY A 58 28.79 -11.79 18.76
CA GLY A 58 27.85 -11.77 19.89
C GLY A 58 27.08 -10.44 19.98
N TYR A 59 25.93 -10.47 20.66
CA TYR A 59 25.08 -9.28 20.85
C TYR A 59 25.77 -8.26 21.75
N ARG A 60 25.74 -7.00 21.32
CA ARG A 60 26.16 -5.83 22.08
C ARG A 60 25.00 -4.82 22.15
N TYR A 61 25.03 -3.95 23.15
CA TYR A 61 24.14 -2.80 23.19
C TYR A 61 24.46 -1.86 22.02
N HIS A 62 23.43 -1.44 21.29
CA HIS A 62 23.52 -0.45 20.23
C HIS A 62 22.66 0.75 20.64
N LYS A 63 23.24 1.95 20.59
CA LYS A 63 22.50 3.17 20.87
C LYS A 63 21.71 3.56 19.61
N GLN A 64 20.38 3.52 19.70
CA GLN A 64 19.50 3.94 18.62
C GLN A 64 19.86 5.35 18.12
N ASP A 65 19.87 5.54 16.80
CA ASP A 65 19.92 6.86 16.17
C ASP A 65 18.53 7.17 15.60
N ILE A 66 17.81 8.04 16.30
CA ILE A 66 16.43 8.43 15.95
C ILE A 66 16.37 9.11 14.58
N LYS A 67 17.40 9.90 14.20
CA LYS A 67 17.41 10.60 12.91
C LYS A 67 17.67 9.64 11.75
N ALA A 68 18.68 8.77 11.90
CA ALA A 68 18.97 7.76 10.90
C ALA A 68 17.84 6.72 10.81
N CYS A 69 17.21 6.33 11.92
CA CYS A 69 16.04 5.44 11.90
C CYS A 69 14.83 6.08 11.22
N ALA A 70 14.59 7.38 11.40
CA ALA A 70 13.53 8.10 10.68
C ALA A 70 13.78 8.11 9.17
N ALA A 71 15.00 8.43 8.73
CA ALA A 71 15.39 8.41 7.32
C ALA A 71 15.23 7.01 6.71
N VAL A 72 15.71 5.97 7.40
CA VAL A 72 15.54 4.58 6.95
C VAL A 72 14.08 4.17 6.90
N THR A 73 13.26 4.57 7.87
CA THR A 73 11.82 4.24 7.90
C THR A 73 11.05 4.91 6.77
N GLN A 74 11.42 6.14 6.40
CA GLN A 74 10.82 6.86 5.27
C GLN A 74 11.28 6.29 3.92
N GLY A 75 12.57 5.95 3.79
CA GLY A 75 13.17 5.44 2.56
C GLY A 75 13.11 3.92 2.34
N LYS A 76 12.52 3.14 3.26
CA LYS A 76 12.56 1.65 3.20
C LYS A 76 11.82 1.02 2.00
N THR A 77 10.98 1.79 1.30
CA THR A 77 10.30 1.40 0.05
C THR A 77 10.61 2.36 -1.10
N ASP A 78 11.69 3.15 -0.99
CA ASP A 78 12.19 4.03 -2.04
C ASP A 78 13.51 3.50 -2.57
N GLY A 79 13.54 3.12 -3.86
CA GLY A 79 14.70 2.47 -4.48
C GLY A 79 15.99 3.28 -4.31
N PRO A 80 16.04 4.55 -4.72
CA PRO A 80 17.19 5.43 -4.49
C PRO A 80 17.65 5.49 -3.02
N SER A 81 16.74 5.61 -2.06
CA SER A 81 17.08 5.63 -0.63
C SER A 81 17.71 4.33 -0.14
N ILE A 82 17.28 3.18 -0.67
CA ILE A 82 17.85 1.86 -0.37
C ILE A 82 19.22 1.68 -1.04
N THR A 83 19.32 1.97 -2.34
CA THR A 83 20.52 1.69 -3.15
C THR A 83 21.69 2.60 -2.80
N ASN A 84 21.43 3.84 -2.36
CA ASN A 84 22.45 4.77 -1.87
C ASN A 84 23.04 4.38 -0.51
N TYR A 85 22.53 3.33 0.16
CA TYR A 85 23.07 2.83 1.42
C TYR A 85 23.66 1.42 1.24
N PHE A 86 24.96 1.20 1.53
CA PHE A 86 25.62 -0.09 1.30
C PHE A 86 24.90 -1.29 1.95
N GLY A 87 24.33 -1.12 3.15
CA GLY A 87 23.56 -2.17 3.84
C GLY A 87 22.11 -2.34 3.38
N GLY A 88 21.63 -1.57 2.40
CA GLY A 88 20.26 -1.57 1.89
C GLY A 88 20.12 -2.53 0.72
N TYR A 89 19.07 -3.36 0.72
CA TYR A 89 18.78 -4.29 -0.36
C TYR A 89 17.33 -4.09 -0.76
N GLU A 90 17.09 -3.89 -2.05
CA GLU A 90 15.76 -3.69 -2.65
C GLU A 90 14.82 -4.86 -2.34
N VAL A 91 15.40 -6.04 -2.12
CA VAL A 91 14.75 -7.25 -1.60
C VAL A 91 15.37 -7.55 -0.22
N PRO A 92 14.82 -7.05 0.90
CA PRO A 92 15.52 -7.01 2.18
C PRO A 92 15.90 -8.37 2.77
N ASN A 93 15.24 -9.47 2.35
CA ASN A 93 15.62 -10.82 2.75
C ASN A 93 17.05 -11.21 2.31
N TRP A 94 17.62 -10.58 1.27
CA TRP A 94 19.01 -10.80 0.91
C TRP A 94 20.02 -10.02 1.77
N GLY A 95 19.56 -9.08 2.61
CA GLY A 95 20.33 -8.60 3.76
C GLY A 95 20.35 -9.60 4.91
N GLN A 96 19.39 -10.52 4.99
CA GLN A 96 19.28 -11.54 6.03
C GLN A 96 20.10 -12.81 5.70
N CYS A 97 20.47 -13.57 6.72
CA CYS A 97 21.02 -14.92 6.58
C CYS A 97 19.85 -15.92 6.61
N MET A 98 19.21 -16.14 5.47
CA MET A 98 18.02 -16.99 5.32
C MET A 98 18.22 -18.39 5.93
N ALA A 99 19.38 -19.02 5.72
CA ALA A 99 19.71 -20.35 6.27
C ALA A 99 19.80 -20.40 7.82
N LYS A 100 19.78 -19.25 8.50
CA LYS A 100 19.79 -19.14 9.97
C LYS A 100 18.58 -18.36 10.50
N HIS A 101 17.74 -17.83 9.63
CA HIS A 101 16.67 -16.87 9.94
C HIS A 101 17.14 -15.70 10.84
N THR A 102 18.37 -15.21 10.60
CA THR A 102 18.92 -14.05 11.33
C THR A 102 19.14 -12.86 10.39
N GLY A 103 18.75 -11.67 10.83
CA GLY A 103 18.89 -10.47 10.04
C GLY A 103 18.51 -9.21 10.82
N CYS A 104 18.25 -8.14 10.09
CA CYS A 104 17.95 -6.83 10.66
C CYS A 104 17.04 -6.07 9.69
N THR A 105 15.80 -6.57 9.55
CA THR A 105 14.80 -6.06 8.60
C THR A 105 13.63 -5.43 9.33
N LEU A 106 13.14 -4.34 8.74
CA LEU A 106 11.86 -3.75 9.09
C LEU A 106 10.73 -4.43 8.30
N SER A 107 9.51 -4.39 8.81
CA SER A 107 8.33 -4.63 7.99
C SER A 107 8.30 -3.59 6.86
N GLY A 108 8.02 -4.03 5.63
CA GLY A 108 7.74 -3.13 4.50
C GLY A 108 6.34 -2.53 4.55
N PHE A 109 5.41 -3.17 5.26
CA PHE A 109 3.98 -2.83 5.28
C PHE A 109 3.59 -1.96 6.49
N LEU A 110 4.18 -2.22 7.66
CA LEU A 110 3.83 -1.55 8.92
C LEU A 110 4.65 -0.26 9.10
N PRO A 111 4.07 0.83 9.65
CA PRO A 111 4.85 1.98 10.09
C PRO A 111 5.78 1.58 11.23
N VAL A 112 6.99 2.13 11.25
CA VAL A 112 7.96 1.95 12.34
C VAL A 112 8.09 3.29 13.06
N ASP A 113 7.97 3.31 14.39
CA ASP A 113 8.23 4.53 15.16
C ASP A 113 9.75 4.75 15.29
N PRO A 114 10.33 5.83 14.72
CA PRO A 114 11.76 6.07 14.83
C PRO A 114 12.21 6.52 16.24
N ILE A 115 11.28 6.82 17.15
CA ILE A 115 11.56 7.23 18.53
C ILE A 115 11.61 6.03 19.48
N THR A 116 10.79 5.00 19.24
CA THR A 116 10.79 3.77 20.05
C THR A 116 11.89 2.82 19.55
N PRO A 117 12.86 2.42 20.40
CA PRO A 117 13.85 1.44 20.00
C PRO A 117 13.18 0.09 19.74
N ILE A 118 13.51 -0.55 18.62
CA ILE A 118 13.14 -1.94 18.39
C ILE A 118 14.00 -2.79 19.33
N PHE A 119 13.38 -3.28 20.41
CA PHE A 119 14.00 -4.17 21.40
C PHE A 119 14.26 -5.60 20.87
N GLY A 120 13.93 -5.85 19.61
CA GLY A 120 14.35 -7.03 18.86
C GLY A 120 15.86 -7.09 18.63
N ARG A 121 16.31 -8.20 18.04
CA ARG A 121 17.71 -8.46 17.73
C ARG A 121 18.01 -8.04 16.29
N CYS A 122 18.99 -7.17 16.09
CA CYS A 122 19.58 -6.90 14.78
C CYS A 122 20.83 -7.78 14.62
N ASP A 123 20.81 -8.68 13.64
CA ASP A 123 21.96 -9.49 13.26
C ASP A 123 22.55 -9.02 11.93
N GLN A 124 23.86 -9.21 11.75
CA GLN A 124 24.57 -8.91 10.50
C GLN A 124 23.93 -9.57 9.27
N GLY A 125 23.30 -10.73 9.45
CA GLY A 125 22.69 -11.49 8.36
C GLY A 125 23.71 -11.84 7.27
N SER A 126 23.38 -11.49 6.04
CA SER A 126 24.25 -11.63 4.87
C SER A 126 24.90 -10.32 4.43
N VAL A 127 24.75 -9.23 5.20
CA VAL A 127 25.46 -7.98 4.94
C VAL A 127 26.97 -8.22 5.09
N PRO A 128 27.81 -7.92 4.08
CA PRO A 128 29.26 -8.07 4.18
C PRO A 128 29.83 -7.28 5.37
N GLN A 129 30.82 -7.83 6.07
CA GLN A 129 31.36 -7.24 7.30
C GLN A 129 32.17 -5.97 7.04
N TYR A 130 32.85 -5.95 5.90
CA TYR A 130 33.58 -4.81 5.38
C TYR A 130 33.25 -4.63 3.91
N TYR A 131 33.32 -3.40 3.43
CA TYR A 131 33.22 -3.08 2.02
C TYR A 131 34.26 -2.06 1.59
N ILE A 132 34.62 -2.12 0.32
CA ILE A 132 35.50 -1.16 -0.35
C ILE A 132 34.63 -0.28 -1.25
N ASP A 133 34.54 1.00 -0.89
CA ASP A 133 33.94 2.04 -1.72
C ASP A 133 34.88 2.31 -2.91
N SER A 134 34.57 1.69 -4.05
CA SER A 134 35.51 1.59 -5.16
C SER A 134 35.28 2.74 -6.14
N ALA A 135 36.12 3.77 -6.06
CA ALA A 135 36.20 4.82 -7.08
C ALA A 135 37.33 4.59 -8.11
N ASP A 136 38.29 3.72 -7.79
CA ASP A 136 39.46 3.43 -8.62
C ASP A 136 39.67 1.89 -8.77
N PRO A 137 40.08 1.39 -9.96
CA PRO A 137 40.30 -0.05 -10.18
C PRO A 137 41.33 -0.70 -9.25
N SER A 138 42.33 0.06 -8.76
CA SER A 138 43.33 -0.44 -7.81
C SER A 138 42.71 -0.82 -6.46
N HIS A 139 41.66 -0.11 -6.02
CA HIS A 139 40.94 -0.45 -4.78
C HIS A 139 40.28 -1.82 -4.89
N ILE A 140 39.68 -2.09 -6.05
CA ILE A 140 39.03 -3.38 -6.36
C ILE A 140 40.09 -4.49 -6.39
N HIS A 141 41.22 -4.27 -7.08
CA HIS A 141 42.29 -5.26 -7.16
C HIS A 141 42.89 -5.58 -5.78
N ALA A 142 43.15 -4.56 -4.95
CA ALA A 142 43.62 -4.74 -3.58
C ALA A 142 42.63 -5.58 -2.73
N GLY A 143 41.33 -5.33 -2.88
CA GLY A 143 40.28 -6.15 -2.25
C GLY A 143 40.28 -7.61 -2.69
N ILE A 144 40.46 -7.87 -4.00
CA ILE A 144 40.57 -9.23 -4.55
C ILE A 144 41.79 -9.96 -3.97
N VAL A 145 42.97 -9.33 -4.02
CA VAL A 145 44.23 -9.90 -3.50
C VAL A 145 44.13 -10.17 -2.00
N PHE A 146 43.53 -9.25 -1.24
CA PHE A 146 43.30 -9.43 0.19
C PHE A 146 42.35 -10.61 0.49
N ALA A 147 41.23 -10.71 -0.24
CA ALA A 147 40.28 -11.81 -0.08
C ALA A 147 40.91 -13.17 -0.40
N GLN A 148 41.72 -13.25 -1.47
CA GLN A 148 42.48 -14.44 -1.84
C GLN A 148 43.51 -14.82 -0.75
N LYS A 149 44.34 -13.86 -0.30
CA LYS A 149 45.35 -14.06 0.76
C LYS A 149 44.72 -14.62 2.04
N HIS A 150 43.61 -14.05 2.47
CA HIS A 150 42.95 -14.40 3.73
C HIS A 150 41.89 -15.51 3.60
N LYS A 151 41.65 -16.02 2.39
CA LYS A 151 40.64 -17.05 2.09
C LYS A 151 39.25 -16.68 2.61
N ILE A 152 38.90 -15.40 2.53
CA ILE A 152 37.56 -14.89 2.87
C ILE A 152 36.70 -14.77 1.61
N PRO A 153 35.37 -14.95 1.71
CA PRO A 153 34.48 -14.74 0.57
C PRO A 153 34.48 -13.29 0.13
N LEU A 154 34.54 -13.05 -1.18
CA LEU A 154 34.37 -11.75 -1.81
C LEU A 154 32.98 -11.63 -2.44
N VAL A 155 32.33 -10.49 -2.26
CA VAL A 155 31.05 -10.12 -2.86
C VAL A 155 31.26 -8.91 -3.77
N VAL A 156 30.56 -8.84 -4.90
CA VAL A 156 30.47 -7.62 -5.70
C VAL A 156 29.04 -7.11 -5.62
N LYS A 157 28.87 -5.87 -5.16
CA LYS A 157 27.57 -5.22 -5.04
C LYS A 157 27.56 -3.92 -5.85
N ASN A 158 26.51 -3.75 -6.63
CA ASN A 158 26.14 -2.46 -7.21
C ASN A 158 25.03 -1.83 -6.35
N THR A 159 23.78 -1.91 -6.81
CA THR A 159 22.61 -1.34 -6.14
C THR A 159 22.02 -2.25 -5.05
N GLY A 160 22.14 -3.57 -5.17
CA GLY A 160 21.52 -4.54 -4.25
C GLY A 160 20.15 -5.05 -4.67
N HIS A 161 19.81 -4.91 -5.96
CA HIS A 161 18.57 -5.40 -6.61
C HIS A 161 18.47 -6.93 -6.77
N ASP A 162 19.51 -7.70 -6.42
CA ASP A 162 19.58 -9.11 -6.82
C ASP A 162 18.55 -10.01 -6.12
N HIS A 163 17.57 -10.53 -6.86
CA HIS A 163 16.49 -11.39 -6.34
C HIS A 163 16.95 -12.79 -5.87
N ARG A 164 18.24 -13.13 -5.98
CA ARG A 164 18.81 -14.44 -5.63
C ARG A 164 19.99 -14.36 -4.65
N GLY A 165 20.20 -13.22 -4.02
CA GLY A 165 21.25 -13.00 -3.01
C GLY A 165 22.68 -12.97 -3.56
N ARG A 166 22.89 -12.87 -4.87
CA ARG A 166 24.23 -12.92 -5.49
C ARG A 166 25.11 -11.70 -5.16
N SER A 167 24.53 -10.63 -4.61
CA SER A 167 25.22 -9.42 -4.15
C SER A 167 25.34 -9.31 -2.62
N SER A 168 25.16 -10.40 -1.87
CA SER A 168 25.36 -10.46 -0.42
C SER A 168 25.98 -11.79 0.01
N ALA A 169 26.63 -11.83 1.19
CA ALA A 169 27.07 -13.06 1.83
C ALA A 169 27.53 -12.83 3.28
N PRO A 170 27.23 -13.75 4.21
CA PRO A 170 27.74 -13.67 5.58
C PRO A 170 29.27 -13.81 5.62
N ASN A 171 29.90 -13.10 6.56
CA ASN A 171 31.35 -13.18 6.83
C ASN A 171 32.26 -12.85 5.63
N SER A 172 31.80 -11.96 4.74
CA SER A 172 32.48 -11.59 3.49
C SER A 172 33.08 -10.18 3.51
N LEU A 173 33.98 -9.92 2.56
CA LEU A 173 34.40 -8.59 2.12
C LEU A 173 33.62 -8.23 0.84
N ALA A 174 33.18 -6.99 0.68
CA ALA A 174 32.51 -6.53 -0.53
C ALA A 174 33.31 -5.50 -1.32
N ILE A 175 33.14 -5.54 -2.64
CA ILE A 175 33.44 -4.45 -3.56
C ILE A 175 32.11 -3.74 -3.84
N TRP A 176 32.01 -2.46 -3.48
CA TRP A 176 30.84 -1.64 -3.81
C TRP A 176 31.14 -0.75 -5.02
N THR A 177 30.39 -0.95 -6.11
CA THR A 177 30.60 -0.29 -7.40
C THR A 177 29.66 0.87 -7.68
N HIS A 178 28.71 1.14 -6.78
CA HIS A 178 27.65 2.16 -6.92
C HIS A 178 28.20 3.58 -7.17
N ASN A 179 29.36 3.89 -6.61
CA ASN A 179 30.00 5.21 -6.75
C ASN A 179 30.97 5.30 -7.94
N ILE A 180 31.05 4.28 -8.81
CA ILE A 180 31.75 4.35 -10.10
C ILE A 180 30.85 5.09 -11.08
N GLN A 181 30.80 6.42 -10.95
CA GLN A 181 30.00 7.33 -11.78
C GLN A 181 30.88 8.46 -12.35
N PRO A 182 31.82 8.15 -13.28
CA PRO A 182 32.50 9.16 -14.07
C PRO A 182 31.52 9.84 -15.03
N GLU A 183 31.85 11.04 -15.53
CA GLU A 183 30.98 11.81 -16.41
C GLU A 183 30.45 10.98 -17.62
N LEU A 184 29.16 11.16 -17.92
CA LEU A 184 28.47 10.45 -19.01
C LEU A 184 28.99 10.94 -20.37
N VAL A 185 29.64 10.04 -21.12
CA VAL A 185 30.17 10.37 -22.46
C VAL A 185 29.17 9.97 -23.53
N PHE A 186 28.60 10.96 -24.19
CA PHE A 186 27.72 10.81 -25.36
C PHE A 186 28.55 10.94 -26.65
N ASP A 187 28.34 10.00 -27.58
CA ASP A 187 28.98 9.98 -28.90
C ASP A 187 27.92 9.68 -29.97
N THR A 188 27.98 10.36 -31.11
CA THR A 188 27.03 10.20 -32.23
C THR A 188 27.46 9.16 -33.26
N ASP A 189 28.76 8.83 -33.33
CA ASP A 189 29.30 7.73 -34.15
C ASP A 189 30.41 7.00 -33.40
N PHE A 190 30.03 6.33 -32.32
CA PHE A 190 30.96 5.66 -31.43
C PHE A 190 31.77 4.60 -32.17
N LYS A 191 33.10 4.63 -31.98
CA LYS A 191 34.02 3.63 -32.53
C LYS A 191 34.60 2.76 -31.40
N PRO A 192 34.18 1.49 -31.26
CA PRO A 192 34.71 0.60 -30.23
C PRO A 192 36.22 0.39 -30.42
N VAL A 193 36.97 0.31 -29.30
CA VAL A 193 38.44 0.25 -29.31
C VAL A 193 38.91 -0.99 -30.04
N GLY A 194 39.79 -0.81 -31.04
CA GLY A 194 40.31 -1.90 -31.88
C GLY A 194 39.37 -2.36 -33.00
N CYS A 195 38.19 -1.77 -33.16
CA CYS A 195 37.35 -1.96 -34.34
C CYS A 195 37.69 -0.95 -35.46
N SER A 196 37.40 -1.30 -36.71
CA SER A 196 37.75 -0.48 -37.88
C SER A 196 36.78 0.67 -38.17
N GLY A 197 35.48 0.50 -37.92
CA GLY A 197 34.43 1.50 -38.19
C GLY A 197 33.63 1.91 -36.95
N GLY A 198 32.92 3.04 -37.08
CA GLY A 198 31.91 3.51 -36.13
C GLY A 198 30.66 2.63 -36.15
N VAL A 199 29.87 2.67 -35.08
CA VAL A 199 28.65 1.87 -34.92
C VAL A 199 27.41 2.71 -34.60
N GLY A 200 27.49 4.04 -34.79
CA GLY A 200 26.42 4.99 -34.50
C GLY A 200 26.37 5.45 -33.03
N ALA A 201 25.26 6.11 -32.67
CA ALA A 201 25.14 6.80 -31.38
C ALA A 201 25.22 5.86 -30.16
N ALA A 202 25.91 6.31 -29.12
CA ALA A 202 26.14 5.56 -27.90
C ALA A 202 26.28 6.44 -26.66
N LEU A 203 26.03 5.84 -25.50
CA LEU A 203 26.30 6.40 -24.19
C LEU A 203 27.31 5.51 -23.47
N THR A 204 28.42 6.08 -23.00
CA THR A 204 29.36 5.41 -22.11
C THR A 204 29.16 5.90 -20.68
N TYR A 205 29.03 4.95 -19.76
CA TYR A 205 28.70 5.19 -18.36
C TYR A 205 29.42 4.21 -17.44
N GLY A 206 29.75 4.65 -16.23
CA GLY A 206 30.38 3.81 -15.22
C GLY A 206 29.49 2.69 -14.66
N ALA A 207 30.09 1.82 -13.87
CA ALA A 207 29.39 0.67 -13.28
C ALA A 207 28.23 1.06 -12.35
N GLY A 208 28.31 2.22 -11.71
CA GLY A 208 27.39 2.67 -10.68
C GLY A 208 26.09 3.33 -11.15
N TYR A 209 25.98 3.69 -12.44
CA TYR A 209 24.79 4.39 -12.94
C TYR A 209 23.52 3.53 -12.91
N MET A 210 22.45 4.12 -12.39
CA MET A 210 21.09 3.57 -12.38
C MET A 210 20.29 4.04 -13.59
N PHE A 211 19.26 3.28 -13.98
CA PHE A 211 18.50 3.57 -15.19
C PHE A 211 17.86 4.96 -15.25
N GLY A 212 17.31 5.47 -14.14
CA GLY A 212 16.73 6.83 -14.13
C GLY A 212 17.71 7.90 -14.61
N GLN A 213 18.94 7.88 -14.09
CA GLN A 213 20.01 8.81 -14.49
C GLN A 213 20.38 8.70 -15.98
N LEU A 214 20.33 7.48 -16.54
CA LEU A 214 20.64 7.24 -17.95
C LEU A 214 19.48 7.62 -18.88
N TYR A 215 18.24 7.46 -18.44
CA TYR A 215 17.05 7.92 -19.17
C TYR A 215 17.03 9.44 -19.25
N ASP A 216 17.21 10.15 -18.14
CA ASP A 216 17.29 11.62 -18.12
C ASP A 216 18.40 12.14 -19.05
N ALA A 217 19.58 11.52 -19.01
CA ALA A 217 20.73 11.93 -19.81
C ALA A 217 20.59 11.64 -21.32
N ALA A 218 19.88 10.58 -21.70
CA ALA A 218 19.57 10.28 -23.09
C ALA A 218 18.45 11.20 -23.62
N HIS A 219 17.38 11.36 -22.85
CA HIS A 219 16.22 12.20 -23.17
C HIS A 219 16.64 13.66 -23.41
N ALA A 220 17.51 14.21 -22.56
CA ALA A 220 18.09 15.55 -22.71
C ALA A 220 18.88 15.77 -24.03
N ARG A 221 19.08 14.73 -24.85
CA ARG A 221 19.75 14.77 -26.16
C ARG A 221 18.87 14.26 -27.31
N SER A 222 17.57 14.02 -27.07
CA SER A 222 16.61 13.41 -28.01
C SER A 222 16.97 11.98 -28.44
N TYR A 223 17.53 11.21 -27.50
CA TYR A 223 17.78 9.78 -27.63
C TYR A 223 17.12 9.00 -26.49
N MET A 224 16.89 7.71 -26.71
CA MET A 224 16.48 6.75 -25.70
C MET A 224 17.49 5.60 -25.59
N ILE A 225 17.60 5.02 -24.41
CA ILE A 225 18.41 3.84 -24.10
C ILE A 225 17.49 2.68 -23.70
N ALA A 226 17.71 1.50 -24.27
CA ALA A 226 16.90 0.31 -23.94
C ALA A 226 17.30 -0.23 -22.55
N GLY A 227 16.34 -0.27 -21.62
CA GLY A 227 16.59 -0.60 -20.21
C GLY A 227 15.36 -1.14 -19.47
N GLY A 228 15.52 -1.40 -18.17
CA GLY A 228 14.46 -1.94 -17.29
C GLY A 228 13.50 -0.87 -16.75
N ALA A 229 12.31 -1.28 -16.32
CA ALA A 229 11.30 -0.35 -15.80
C ALA A 229 11.69 0.29 -14.44
N SER A 230 12.29 -0.49 -13.53
CA SER A 230 12.72 0.01 -12.23
C SER A 230 13.92 0.95 -12.34
N LEU A 231 13.67 2.24 -12.10
CA LEU A 231 14.66 3.32 -12.29
C LEU A 231 15.94 3.17 -11.46
N SER A 232 15.87 2.46 -10.32
CA SER A 232 17.00 2.18 -9.41
C SER A 232 17.87 0.97 -9.79
N VAL A 233 17.55 0.26 -10.88
CA VAL A 233 18.38 -0.86 -11.35
C VAL A 233 19.68 -0.35 -11.96
N GLY A 234 20.81 -0.86 -11.48
CA GLY A 234 22.15 -0.50 -11.95
C GLY A 234 22.47 -1.11 -13.32
N ALA A 235 22.53 -0.28 -14.36
CA ALA A 235 22.50 -0.70 -15.76
C ALA A 235 23.68 -1.60 -16.16
N SER A 236 24.90 -1.28 -15.73
CA SER A 236 26.13 -2.04 -16.00
C SER A 236 26.25 -3.36 -15.21
N GLY A 237 25.36 -3.60 -14.24
CA GLY A 237 25.48 -4.67 -13.25
C GLY A 237 24.85 -5.99 -13.68
N GLY A 238 24.21 -6.67 -12.72
CA GLY A 238 23.54 -7.96 -12.93
C GLY A 238 22.44 -7.95 -13.99
N TYR A 239 21.81 -6.79 -14.23
CA TYR A 239 20.81 -6.60 -15.29
C TYR A 239 21.40 -6.94 -16.66
N THR A 240 22.36 -6.14 -17.15
CA THR A 240 23.03 -6.39 -18.44
C THR A 240 23.79 -7.71 -18.41
N ALA A 241 24.52 -8.02 -17.34
CA ALA A 241 25.31 -9.25 -17.28
C ALA A 241 24.47 -10.54 -17.30
N GLY A 242 23.18 -10.47 -16.93
CA GLY A 242 22.25 -11.59 -16.97
C GLY A 242 21.33 -11.65 -18.21
N GLY A 243 21.26 -10.57 -19.00
CA GLY A 243 20.41 -10.43 -20.18
C GLY A 243 19.80 -9.04 -20.30
N GLY A 244 18.96 -8.66 -19.32
CA GLY A 244 18.31 -7.36 -19.22
C GLY A 244 17.15 -7.19 -20.20
N HIS A 245 15.93 -7.17 -19.69
CA HIS A 245 14.69 -6.98 -20.47
C HIS A 245 13.97 -5.67 -20.07
N GLY A 246 13.06 -5.23 -20.93
CA GLY A 246 12.25 -4.03 -20.75
C GLY A 246 11.24 -3.89 -21.88
N ALA A 247 10.34 -2.92 -21.79
CA ALA A 247 9.25 -2.78 -22.77
C ALA A 247 9.72 -2.57 -24.22
N LEU A 248 10.93 -2.01 -24.43
CA LEU A 248 11.53 -1.78 -25.74
C LEU A 248 12.20 -3.01 -26.40
N THR A 249 12.25 -4.16 -25.71
CA THR A 249 13.02 -5.34 -26.15
C THR A 249 12.57 -5.96 -27.47
N ASN A 250 11.28 -5.95 -27.78
CA ASN A 250 10.78 -6.47 -29.06
C ASN A 250 11.29 -5.67 -30.27
N SER A 251 11.55 -4.37 -30.08
CA SER A 251 11.99 -3.46 -31.14
C SER A 251 13.51 -3.29 -31.19
N TYR A 252 14.19 -3.33 -30.04
CA TYR A 252 15.61 -2.98 -29.93
C TYR A 252 16.50 -4.07 -29.31
N GLY A 253 15.95 -5.27 -29.05
CA GLY A 253 16.68 -6.38 -28.43
C GLY A 253 16.85 -6.25 -26.91
N LEU A 254 17.48 -7.25 -26.30
CA LEU A 254 17.83 -7.23 -24.87
C LEU A 254 18.91 -6.17 -24.59
N ALA A 255 19.12 -5.83 -23.32
CA ALA A 255 20.21 -4.94 -22.91
C ALA A 255 21.57 -5.47 -23.39
N VAL A 256 21.80 -6.79 -23.31
CA VAL A 256 22.99 -7.43 -23.89
C VAL A 256 23.17 -7.14 -25.38
N ASP A 257 22.09 -7.06 -26.17
CA ASP A 257 22.17 -6.82 -27.62
C ASP A 257 22.59 -5.37 -27.92
N ASN A 258 22.31 -4.46 -26.99
CA ASN A 258 22.66 -3.04 -27.07
C ASN A 258 24.07 -2.70 -26.57
N VAL A 259 24.76 -3.61 -25.86
CA VAL A 259 26.15 -3.39 -25.43
C VAL A 259 27.11 -3.39 -26.61
N LEU A 260 27.88 -2.31 -26.74
CA LEU A 260 28.89 -2.13 -27.78
C LEU A 260 30.31 -2.45 -27.26
N GLN A 261 30.58 -2.12 -25.99
CA GLN A 261 31.87 -2.32 -25.34
C GLN A 261 31.73 -2.38 -23.81
N LEU A 262 32.59 -3.17 -23.15
CA LEU A 262 32.73 -3.24 -21.71
C LEU A 262 34.21 -3.10 -21.32
N LYS A 263 34.48 -2.40 -20.22
CA LYS A 263 35.81 -2.32 -19.58
C LYS A 263 35.74 -3.02 -18.24
N VAL A 264 36.57 -4.04 -18.04
CA VAL A 264 36.43 -4.98 -16.91
C VAL A 264 37.79 -5.23 -16.25
N LEU A 265 37.80 -5.20 -14.92
CA LEU A 265 38.93 -5.66 -14.11
C LEU A 265 38.81 -7.17 -13.86
N LEU A 266 39.83 -7.91 -14.27
CA LEU A 266 39.94 -9.36 -14.07
C LEU A 266 40.55 -9.71 -12.70
N ALA A 267 40.39 -10.96 -12.26
CA ALA A 267 40.85 -11.44 -10.96
C ALA A 267 42.38 -11.31 -10.74
N ASN A 268 43.16 -11.26 -11.83
CA ASN A 268 44.61 -11.07 -11.81
C ASN A 268 45.05 -9.59 -11.80
N GLY A 269 44.11 -8.64 -11.81
CA GLY A 269 44.39 -7.19 -11.85
C GLY A 269 44.48 -6.59 -13.26
N THR A 270 44.36 -7.39 -14.33
CA THR A 270 44.34 -6.87 -15.70
C THR A 270 43.01 -6.13 -15.96
N ILE A 271 43.09 -4.89 -16.46
CA ILE A 271 41.94 -4.19 -17.04
C ILE A 271 41.86 -4.55 -18.51
N ALA A 272 40.77 -5.19 -18.93
CA ALA A 272 40.53 -5.62 -20.30
C ALA A 272 39.35 -4.88 -20.92
N THR A 273 39.48 -4.50 -22.19
CA THR A 273 38.37 -3.99 -23.01
C THR A 273 37.78 -5.15 -23.81
N ALA A 274 36.53 -5.50 -23.51
CA ALA A 274 35.79 -6.58 -24.16
C ALA A 274 34.79 -5.99 -25.18
N ASN A 275 34.95 -6.36 -26.45
CA ASN A 275 34.04 -5.98 -27.53
C ASN A 275 34.09 -7.01 -28.69
N ARG A 276 33.48 -6.67 -29.82
CA ARG A 276 33.37 -7.52 -31.03
C ARG A 276 34.72 -7.78 -31.73
N CYS A 277 35.74 -6.98 -31.43
CA CYS A 277 37.04 -6.96 -32.10
C CYS A 277 38.16 -7.54 -31.21
N GLN A 278 38.07 -7.37 -29.88
CA GLN A 278 39.05 -7.87 -28.90
C GLN A 278 38.38 -8.48 -27.65
N ASN A 279 39.03 -9.48 -27.03
CA ASN A 279 38.54 -10.21 -25.85
C ASN A 279 37.09 -10.72 -26.05
N LYS A 280 36.83 -11.33 -27.21
CA LYS A 280 35.47 -11.69 -27.69
C LYS A 280 34.79 -12.77 -26.84
N ASP A 281 35.59 -13.64 -26.23
CA ASP A 281 35.17 -14.65 -25.26
C ASP A 281 34.71 -14.02 -23.95
N LEU A 282 35.47 -13.05 -23.42
CA LEU A 282 35.07 -12.24 -22.28
C LEU A 282 33.82 -11.40 -22.61
N PHE A 283 33.74 -10.84 -23.82
CA PHE A 283 32.57 -10.09 -24.30
C PHE A 283 31.31 -10.95 -24.39
N PHE A 284 31.41 -12.18 -24.88
CA PHE A 284 30.34 -13.19 -24.84
C PHE A 284 29.92 -13.49 -23.39
N ALA A 285 30.88 -13.75 -22.50
CA ALA A 285 30.60 -14.16 -21.13
C ALA A 285 29.96 -13.06 -20.27
N LEU A 286 30.35 -11.80 -20.48
CA LEU A 286 29.76 -10.65 -19.80
C LEU A 286 28.37 -10.26 -20.34
N ARG A 287 27.95 -10.82 -21.48
CA ARG A 287 26.66 -10.54 -22.14
C ARG A 287 25.70 -11.73 -22.00
N GLY A 288 25.32 -12.02 -20.75
CA GLY A 288 24.34 -13.06 -20.40
C GLY A 288 24.87 -14.17 -19.48
N GLY A 289 26.17 -14.18 -19.13
CA GLY A 289 26.77 -15.23 -18.31
C GLY A 289 26.57 -15.08 -16.79
N GLY A 290 25.94 -13.98 -16.35
CA GLY A 290 25.71 -13.66 -14.94
C GLY A 290 26.75 -12.70 -14.34
N GLY A 291 26.27 -11.72 -13.58
CA GLY A 291 27.13 -10.69 -12.96
C GLY A 291 28.08 -11.25 -11.88
N GLY A 292 29.19 -10.54 -11.65
CA GLY A 292 30.13 -10.80 -10.55
C GLY A 292 31.04 -12.02 -10.70
N THR A 293 30.96 -12.79 -11.78
CA THR A 293 31.73 -14.04 -11.93
C THR A 293 32.94 -13.95 -12.88
N PHE A 294 32.87 -13.20 -13.98
CA PHE A 294 33.96 -13.10 -14.98
C PHE A 294 34.94 -11.95 -14.74
N GLY A 295 34.57 -10.99 -13.88
CA GLY A 295 35.35 -9.82 -13.52
C GLY A 295 34.46 -8.74 -12.91
N VAL A 296 35.04 -7.59 -12.55
CA VAL A 296 34.30 -6.42 -12.08
C VAL A 296 34.20 -5.42 -13.24
N VAL A 297 32.98 -5.17 -13.73
CA VAL A 297 32.73 -4.16 -14.75
C VAL A 297 33.02 -2.78 -14.16
N LEU A 298 33.71 -1.94 -14.92
CA LEU A 298 34.08 -0.57 -14.57
C LEU A 298 33.26 0.43 -15.39
N GLU A 299 33.15 0.20 -16.69
CA GLU A 299 32.47 1.07 -17.67
C GLU A 299 31.76 0.20 -18.72
N THR A 300 30.57 0.66 -19.15
CA THR A 300 29.78 0.07 -20.23
C THR A 300 29.50 1.14 -21.28
N THR A 301 29.64 0.79 -22.56
CA THR A 301 29.13 1.59 -23.68
C THR A 301 27.94 0.88 -24.31
N SER A 302 26.77 1.52 -24.29
CA SER A 302 25.54 0.98 -24.87
C SER A 302 25.02 1.87 -26.01
N ARG A 303 24.40 1.23 -27.01
CA ARG A 303 23.75 1.90 -28.14
C ARG A 303 22.63 2.82 -27.67
N LEU A 304 22.54 3.99 -28.30
CA LEU A 304 21.40 4.88 -28.21
C LEU A 304 20.54 4.79 -29.47
N HIS A 305 19.24 4.94 -29.30
CA HIS A 305 18.24 5.00 -30.38
C HIS A 305 17.61 6.39 -30.37
N ARG A 306 17.20 6.93 -31.53
CA ARG A 306 16.48 8.23 -31.53
C ARG A 306 15.12 8.07 -30.87
N GLU A 307 14.66 9.11 -30.16
CA GLU A 307 13.31 9.13 -29.63
C GLU A 307 12.27 9.05 -30.75
N VAL A 308 11.21 8.28 -30.51
CA VAL A 308 10.09 8.06 -31.42
C VAL A 308 8.78 7.92 -30.61
N PRO A 309 7.61 8.28 -31.17
CA PRO A 309 6.33 8.22 -30.43
C PRO A 309 5.75 6.80 -30.30
N MET A 310 4.93 6.53 -29.26
CA MET A 310 4.47 5.17 -28.86
C MET A 310 3.00 5.12 -28.34
N GLN A 311 2.33 3.93 -28.28
CA GLN A 311 0.87 3.71 -27.97
C GLN A 311 0.55 2.42 -27.12
N GLY A 312 -0.67 2.15 -26.56
CA GLY A 312 -1.03 1.01 -25.61
C GLY A 312 -2.47 0.33 -25.68
N SER A 313 -2.86 -0.69 -24.84
CA SER A 313 -4.14 -1.52 -24.94
C SER A 313 -4.51 -2.48 -23.71
N LYS A 314 -5.64 -3.29 -23.57
CA LYS A 314 -5.95 -4.24 -22.39
C LYS A 314 -6.86 -5.57 -22.51
N TYR A 315 -6.38 -6.82 -22.14
CA TYR A 315 -7.06 -8.10 -21.62
C TYR A 315 -6.97 -9.55 -22.29
N LEU A 316 -6.92 -10.65 -21.46
CA LEU A 316 -6.21 -11.97 -21.56
C LEU A 316 -6.46 -13.00 -22.71
N GLN A 317 -7.65 -13.59 -22.93
CA GLN A 317 -7.79 -14.65 -23.96
C GLN A 317 -7.49 -14.10 -25.36
N LEU A 318 -7.97 -12.88 -25.61
CA LEU A 318 -7.63 -12.12 -26.79
C LEU A 318 -6.13 -11.89 -26.93
N LEU A 319 -5.38 -11.75 -25.82
CA LEU A 319 -3.92 -11.67 -25.86
C LEU A 319 -3.29 -12.97 -26.36
N LEU A 320 -3.81 -14.14 -25.98
CA LEU A 320 -3.31 -15.42 -26.49
C LEU A 320 -3.52 -15.51 -28.01
N ASP A 321 -4.69 -15.11 -28.50
CA ASP A 321 -5.02 -15.17 -29.93
C ASP A 321 -4.26 -14.12 -30.78
N ASN A 322 -3.83 -13.00 -30.18
CA ASN A 322 -3.08 -11.93 -30.87
C ASN A 322 -1.58 -11.85 -30.50
N ALA A 323 -1.08 -12.70 -29.60
CA ALA A 323 0.30 -12.61 -29.07
C ALA A 323 1.37 -12.61 -30.17
N GLU A 324 1.21 -13.47 -31.17
CA GLU A 324 2.15 -13.60 -32.29
C GLU A 324 2.11 -12.36 -33.20
N LYS A 325 0.90 -11.88 -33.55
CA LYS A 325 0.67 -10.64 -34.31
C LYS A 325 1.33 -9.44 -33.62
N TRP A 326 1.02 -9.20 -32.35
CA TRP A 326 1.50 -8.00 -31.65
C TRP A 326 3.00 -8.04 -31.39
N ALA A 327 3.58 -9.21 -31.14
CA ALA A 327 5.04 -9.34 -31.07
C ALA A 327 5.69 -8.95 -32.41
N ASP A 328 5.16 -9.46 -33.54
CA ASP A 328 5.67 -9.19 -34.89
C ASP A 328 5.41 -7.72 -35.33
N GLU A 329 4.38 -7.05 -34.78
CA GLU A 329 4.13 -5.60 -34.89
C GLU A 329 4.95 -4.74 -33.88
N GLY A 330 5.90 -5.34 -33.16
CA GLY A 330 6.85 -4.64 -32.30
C GLY A 330 6.34 -4.23 -30.91
N TRP A 331 5.14 -4.64 -30.52
CA TRP A 331 4.57 -4.33 -29.21
C TRP A 331 5.32 -5.04 -28.09
N GLY A 332 5.78 -4.27 -27.11
CA GLY A 332 6.36 -4.80 -25.87
C GLY A 332 5.80 -4.09 -24.65
N GLY A 333 5.76 -4.77 -23.51
CA GLY A 333 5.02 -4.27 -22.35
C GLY A 333 4.72 -5.30 -21.26
N TYR A 334 3.75 -4.97 -20.43
CA TYR A 334 3.43 -5.66 -19.18
C TYR A 334 1.95 -5.94 -19.09
N ILE A 335 1.58 -7.13 -18.63
CA ILE A 335 0.21 -7.58 -18.42
C ILE A 335 0.09 -8.02 -16.96
N LEU A 336 -0.84 -7.37 -16.26
CA LEU A 336 -1.31 -7.72 -14.93
C LEU A 336 -2.72 -8.31 -15.11
N PRO A 337 -2.85 -9.65 -15.28
CA PRO A 337 -4.15 -10.31 -15.38
C PRO A 337 -4.82 -10.31 -14.00
N GLY A 338 -5.46 -9.19 -13.68
CA GLY A 338 -6.32 -9.01 -12.51
C GLY A 338 -7.61 -9.81 -12.65
N LEU A 339 -7.51 -11.14 -12.58
CA LEU A 339 -8.65 -12.04 -12.72
C LEU A 339 -8.84 -12.87 -11.44
N LEU A 340 -10.05 -12.78 -10.88
CA LEU A 340 -10.51 -13.46 -9.66
C LEU A 340 -9.96 -12.96 -8.31
N SER A 341 -10.09 -11.65 -8.01
CA SER A 341 -10.59 -11.17 -6.68
C SER A 341 -10.95 -9.67 -6.57
N GLY A 342 -11.04 -8.90 -7.66
CA GLY A 342 -11.46 -7.48 -7.62
C GLY A 342 -10.35 -6.46 -7.83
N THR A 343 -9.17 -6.91 -8.25
CA THR A 343 -8.03 -6.06 -8.64
C THR A 343 -8.17 -5.58 -10.09
N LEU A 344 -7.67 -4.38 -10.39
CA LEU A 344 -7.56 -3.84 -11.75
C LEU A 344 -6.78 -4.79 -12.67
N SER A 345 -7.38 -5.19 -13.80
CA SER A 345 -6.63 -5.81 -14.90
C SER A 345 -5.91 -4.73 -15.71
N THR A 346 -4.58 -4.82 -15.80
CA THR A 346 -3.77 -3.92 -16.63
C THR A 346 -3.09 -4.69 -17.77
N PHE A 347 -2.99 -4.05 -18.92
CA PHE A 347 -1.92 -4.27 -19.88
C PHE A 347 -1.42 -2.89 -20.27
N ALA A 348 -0.12 -2.71 -20.31
CA ALA A 348 0.53 -1.48 -20.69
C ALA A 348 1.64 -1.88 -21.63
N ALA A 349 1.45 -1.58 -22.92
CA ALA A 349 2.43 -1.84 -23.95
C ALA A 349 2.75 -0.57 -24.70
N ILE A 350 3.84 -0.65 -25.46
CA ILE A 350 4.37 0.36 -26.38
C ILE A 350 4.84 -0.34 -27.65
N THR A 351 4.63 0.30 -28.80
CA THR A 351 5.34 -0.03 -30.04
C THR A 351 5.91 1.27 -30.64
N PRO A 352 7.16 1.26 -31.14
CA PRO A 352 7.71 2.31 -31.98
C PRO A 352 7.47 2.06 -33.48
N SER A 353 6.91 0.91 -33.85
CA SER A 353 6.85 0.41 -35.22
C SER A 353 5.59 0.82 -35.99
N LEU A 354 4.58 1.38 -35.31
CA LEU A 354 3.28 1.72 -35.88
C LEU A 354 2.98 3.22 -35.69
N THR A 355 2.30 3.82 -36.67
CA THR A 355 1.64 5.12 -36.50
C THR A 355 0.41 5.00 -35.57
N LEU A 356 -0.15 6.12 -35.12
CA LEU A 356 -1.34 6.10 -34.25
C LEU A 356 -2.54 5.38 -34.87
N GLU A 357 -2.79 5.54 -36.18
CA GLU A 357 -3.91 4.89 -36.86
C GLU A 357 -3.65 3.39 -37.07
N GLU A 358 -2.43 2.99 -37.41
CA GLU A 358 -2.03 1.58 -37.47
C GLU A 358 -2.07 0.93 -36.08
N ALA A 359 -1.70 1.64 -35.02
CA ALA A 359 -1.77 1.17 -33.65
C ALA A 359 -3.22 0.97 -33.18
N LYS A 360 -4.12 1.92 -33.49
CA LYS A 360 -5.57 1.76 -33.28
C LYS A 360 -6.12 0.57 -34.06
N ALA A 361 -5.68 0.34 -35.30
CA ALA A 361 -6.11 -0.81 -36.11
C ALA A 361 -5.55 -2.15 -35.58
N SER A 362 -4.28 -2.18 -35.18
CA SER A 362 -3.61 -3.31 -34.54
C SER A 362 -4.34 -3.75 -33.27
N MET A 363 -4.72 -2.77 -32.45
CA MET A 363 -5.43 -2.94 -31.17
C MET A 363 -6.95 -2.95 -31.30
N LYS A 364 -7.52 -2.81 -32.51
CA LYS A 364 -8.97 -2.86 -32.71
C LYS A 364 -9.65 -4.06 -32.04
N PRO A 365 -9.11 -5.30 -32.06
CA PRO A 365 -9.75 -6.43 -31.38
C PRO A 365 -9.94 -6.23 -29.86
N ILE A 366 -9.06 -5.44 -29.22
CA ILE A 366 -9.06 -5.20 -27.78
C ILE A 366 -9.92 -4.00 -27.41
N VAL A 367 -10.00 -3.01 -28.31
CA VAL A 367 -11.00 -1.92 -28.25
C VAL A 367 -12.39 -2.52 -28.43
N ASP A 368 -12.61 -3.35 -29.44
CA ASP A 368 -13.89 -4.02 -29.71
C ASP A 368 -14.33 -4.89 -28.52
N PHE A 369 -13.41 -5.70 -27.97
CA PHE A 369 -13.68 -6.49 -26.76
C PHE A 369 -14.08 -5.57 -25.59
N ALA A 370 -13.30 -4.53 -25.33
CA ALA A 370 -13.59 -3.58 -24.26
C ALA A 370 -14.95 -2.88 -24.45
N THR A 371 -15.24 -2.34 -25.64
CA THR A 371 -16.53 -1.72 -25.97
C THR A 371 -17.69 -2.72 -25.84
N SER A 372 -17.49 -4.00 -26.16
CA SER A 372 -18.52 -5.04 -25.98
C SER A 372 -18.89 -5.30 -24.51
N LEU A 373 -18.03 -4.93 -23.56
CA LEU A 373 -18.32 -5.00 -22.12
C LEU A 373 -19.20 -3.84 -21.63
N GLY A 374 -19.59 -2.89 -22.49
CA GLY A 374 -20.33 -1.67 -22.13
C GLY A 374 -21.72 -1.86 -21.51
N ASN A 375 -22.22 -3.09 -21.40
CA ASN A 375 -23.44 -3.46 -20.66
C ASN A 375 -23.15 -4.05 -19.26
N ILE A 376 -21.91 -3.95 -18.77
CA ILE A 376 -21.44 -4.54 -17.51
C ILE A 376 -20.81 -3.45 -16.64
N ASN A 377 -21.22 -3.37 -15.36
CA ASN A 377 -20.80 -2.34 -14.39
C ASN A 377 -19.33 -2.46 -13.93
N VAL A 378 -18.36 -2.36 -14.85
CA VAL A 378 -16.92 -2.35 -14.58
C VAL A 378 -16.31 -1.07 -15.17
N PRO A 379 -15.61 -0.22 -14.40
CA PRO A 379 -14.93 0.95 -14.94
C PRO A 379 -13.81 0.50 -15.88
N LEU A 380 -13.90 0.92 -17.13
CA LEU A 380 -13.05 0.49 -18.22
C LEU A 380 -12.44 1.71 -18.92
N THR A 381 -11.11 1.81 -18.86
CA THR A 381 -10.35 2.83 -19.57
C THR A 381 -9.53 2.18 -20.67
N VAL A 382 -9.83 2.52 -21.92
CA VAL A 382 -9.01 2.18 -23.09
C VAL A 382 -8.49 3.47 -23.70
N ASN A 383 -7.18 3.66 -23.70
CA ASN A 383 -6.55 4.85 -24.23
C ASN A 383 -5.41 4.44 -25.18
N ILE A 384 -5.56 4.78 -26.46
CA ILE A 384 -4.54 4.58 -27.50
C ILE A 384 -4.11 5.97 -27.94
N THR A 385 -3.02 6.46 -27.35
CA THR A 385 -2.48 7.80 -27.58
C THR A 385 -1.06 7.74 -28.11
N THR A 386 -0.57 8.88 -28.59
CA THR A 386 0.83 9.09 -28.90
C THR A 386 1.54 9.67 -27.68
N LEU A 387 2.57 9.01 -27.17
CA LEU A 387 3.46 9.54 -26.13
C LEU A 387 4.50 10.51 -26.74
N PRO A 388 4.50 11.83 -26.43
CA PRO A 388 5.39 12.81 -27.05
C PRO A 388 6.89 12.55 -26.88
N HIS A 389 7.31 12.06 -25.71
CA HIS A 389 8.68 11.68 -25.39
C HIS A 389 8.86 10.15 -25.33
N GLY A 390 7.96 9.41 -25.99
CA GLY A 390 8.07 7.97 -26.21
C GLY A 390 8.22 7.15 -24.93
N PHE A 391 9.36 6.46 -24.79
CA PHE A 391 9.63 5.56 -23.66
C PHE A 391 9.81 6.29 -22.33
N TYR A 392 10.26 7.55 -22.34
CA TYR A 392 10.42 8.32 -21.10
C TYR A 392 9.05 8.55 -20.43
N ASP A 393 8.08 9.08 -21.20
CA ASP A 393 6.70 9.27 -20.73
C ASP A 393 6.06 7.95 -20.25
N PHE A 394 6.33 6.85 -20.97
CA PHE A 394 5.81 5.53 -20.58
C PHE A 394 6.28 5.12 -19.18
N LEU A 395 7.56 5.35 -18.84
CA LEU A 395 8.11 5.04 -17.52
C LEU A 395 7.55 5.93 -16.40
N GLN A 396 7.03 7.12 -16.73
CA GLN A 396 6.32 7.98 -15.77
C GLN A 396 4.86 7.54 -15.54
N THR A 397 4.34 6.56 -16.29
CA THR A 397 2.97 6.07 -16.08
C THR A 397 2.85 5.20 -14.81
N PRO A 398 1.72 5.27 -14.08
CA PRO A 398 1.47 4.40 -12.93
C PRO A 398 1.53 2.89 -13.28
N ASP A 399 1.09 2.51 -14.48
CA ASP A 399 1.13 1.12 -14.94
C ASP A 399 2.60 0.61 -15.07
N ALA A 400 3.53 1.43 -15.58
CA ALA A 400 4.95 1.06 -15.66
C ALA A 400 5.63 1.01 -14.29
N GLN A 401 5.33 1.98 -13.41
CA GLN A 401 5.85 2.04 -12.05
C GLN A 401 5.37 0.86 -11.19
N THR A 402 4.12 0.42 -11.36
CA THR A 402 3.54 -0.72 -10.62
C THR A 402 4.29 -2.03 -10.88
N VAL A 403 4.79 -2.24 -12.10
CA VAL A 403 5.52 -3.47 -12.47
C VAL A 403 6.91 -3.52 -11.82
N GLY A 404 7.52 -2.37 -11.56
CA GLY A 404 8.76 -2.27 -10.77
C GLY A 404 8.57 -2.34 -9.25
N GLY A 405 7.33 -2.49 -8.76
CA GLY A 405 6.88 -2.05 -7.43
C GLY A 405 7.14 -2.96 -6.23
N PHE A 406 8.06 -3.94 -6.28
CA PHE A 406 8.38 -4.80 -5.12
C PHE A 406 9.52 -4.28 -4.22
N THR A 407 10.02 -3.08 -4.48
CA THR A 407 11.04 -2.38 -3.71
C THR A 407 10.70 -2.35 -2.20
N GLY A 408 11.64 -2.83 -1.38
CA GLY A 408 11.52 -2.82 0.09
C GLY A 408 10.72 -3.99 0.68
N LEU A 409 10.18 -4.89 -0.16
CA LEU A 409 9.40 -6.05 0.28
C LEU A 409 10.24 -7.33 0.30
N ASN A 410 9.93 -8.25 1.23
CA ASN A 410 10.60 -9.55 1.29
C ASN A 410 9.81 -10.53 0.42
N TYR A 411 10.45 -11.13 -0.58
CA TYR A 411 9.78 -12.06 -1.49
C TYR A 411 10.70 -13.08 -2.14
N ALA A 412 10.10 -14.18 -2.57
CA ALA A 412 10.69 -15.17 -3.48
C ALA A 412 10.08 -14.96 -4.87
N LEU A 413 10.91 -14.98 -5.92
CA LEU A 413 10.47 -14.76 -7.29
C LEU A 413 10.84 -15.98 -8.15
N VAL A 414 9.92 -16.38 -9.02
CA VAL A 414 10.16 -17.42 -10.04
C VAL A 414 9.69 -16.93 -11.40
N SER A 415 10.33 -17.39 -12.48
CA SER A 415 9.96 -17.03 -13.86
C SER A 415 9.96 -18.20 -14.83
N ARG A 416 9.24 -18.05 -15.94
CA ARG A 416 9.27 -18.99 -17.06
C ARG A 416 9.09 -18.30 -18.42
N LEU A 417 9.96 -18.62 -19.37
CA LEU A 417 9.80 -18.20 -20.76
C LEU A 417 8.77 -19.12 -21.46
N VAL A 418 7.85 -18.56 -22.25
CA VAL A 418 6.80 -19.32 -22.96
C VAL A 418 7.04 -19.28 -24.49
N PRO A 419 7.44 -20.40 -25.10
CA PRO A 419 7.77 -20.47 -26.52
C PRO A 419 6.62 -20.09 -27.48
N ARG A 420 6.95 -19.49 -28.64
CA ARG A 420 6.03 -19.21 -29.75
C ARG A 420 5.23 -20.46 -30.17
N ALA A 421 5.82 -21.65 -30.04
CA ALA A 421 5.15 -22.93 -30.28
C ALA A 421 3.88 -23.17 -29.44
N ASN A 422 3.78 -22.58 -28.24
CA ASN A 422 2.60 -22.66 -27.37
C ASN A 422 1.43 -21.77 -27.86
N PHE A 423 1.67 -20.86 -28.82
CA PHE A 423 0.66 -19.94 -29.36
C PHE A 423 0.18 -20.33 -30.77
N LYS A 424 0.95 -21.15 -31.50
CA LYS A 424 0.74 -21.43 -32.93
C LYS A 424 -0.57 -22.12 -33.31
N THR A 425 -1.19 -22.89 -32.41
CA THR A 425 -2.43 -23.62 -32.71
C THR A 425 -3.50 -23.36 -31.66
N PRO A 426 -4.80 -23.39 -32.01
CA PRO A 426 -5.89 -23.22 -31.05
C PRO A 426 -5.80 -24.20 -29.87
N ALA A 427 -5.41 -25.46 -30.13
CA ALA A 427 -5.23 -26.47 -29.09
C ALA A 427 -4.11 -26.10 -28.09
N ARG A 428 -2.98 -25.56 -28.56
CA ARG A 428 -1.89 -25.09 -27.69
C ARG A 428 -2.25 -23.80 -26.94
N ARG A 429 -2.98 -22.88 -27.57
CA ARG A 429 -3.53 -21.70 -26.88
C ARG A 429 -4.53 -22.07 -25.79
N GLN A 430 -5.38 -23.07 -26.04
CA GLN A 430 -6.33 -23.59 -25.04
C GLN A 430 -5.63 -24.33 -23.90
N GLU A 431 -4.59 -25.12 -24.19
CA GLU A 431 -3.74 -25.77 -23.19
C GLU A 431 -3.06 -24.73 -22.28
N LEU A 432 -2.50 -23.66 -22.87
CA LEU A 432 -1.93 -22.53 -22.13
C LEU A 432 -2.99 -21.81 -21.30
N LEU A 433 -4.16 -21.46 -21.86
CA LEU A 433 -5.26 -20.85 -21.12
C LEU A 433 -5.70 -21.70 -19.92
N ASN A 434 -5.81 -23.02 -20.09
CA ASN A 434 -6.19 -23.95 -19.03
C ASN A 434 -5.16 -23.92 -17.88
N VAL A 435 -3.87 -23.94 -18.21
CA VAL A 435 -2.78 -23.81 -17.22
C VAL A 435 -2.83 -22.46 -16.50
N LEU A 436 -3.03 -21.35 -17.19
CA LEU A 436 -3.14 -20.03 -16.57
C LEU A 436 -4.37 -19.92 -15.65
N ASN A 437 -5.49 -20.54 -16.03
CA ASN A 437 -6.68 -20.64 -15.19
C ASN A 437 -6.48 -21.54 -13.97
N GLU A 438 -5.70 -22.61 -14.08
CA GLU A 438 -5.31 -23.46 -12.94
C GLU A 438 -4.43 -22.70 -11.95
N MET A 439 -3.40 -22.01 -12.45
CA MET A 439 -2.52 -21.16 -11.63
C MET A 439 -3.31 -20.07 -10.89
N ASN A 440 -4.24 -19.38 -11.57
CA ASN A 440 -5.14 -18.41 -10.95
C ASN A 440 -6.05 -19.02 -9.87
N LYS A 441 -6.54 -20.25 -10.07
CA LYS A 441 -7.39 -20.94 -9.09
C LYS A 441 -6.62 -21.39 -7.85
N ASN A 442 -5.36 -21.80 -8.01
CA ASN A 442 -4.60 -22.45 -6.95
C ASN A 442 -4.12 -21.50 -5.83
N LYS A 443 -4.22 -20.17 -6.00
CA LYS A 443 -4.08 -19.07 -4.99
C LYS A 443 -2.85 -19.07 -4.05
N LEU A 444 -1.96 -20.05 -4.17
CA LEU A 444 -0.66 -20.11 -3.50
C LEU A 444 0.38 -19.47 -4.46
N PRO A 445 1.18 -18.50 -4.00
CA PRO A 445 1.41 -18.09 -2.61
C PRO A 445 0.46 -17.00 -2.09
N ASN A 446 -0.12 -16.19 -2.98
CA ASN A 446 -0.62 -14.85 -2.63
C ASN A 446 -2.04 -14.61 -3.21
N PRO A 447 -3.06 -14.33 -2.38
CA PRO A 447 -4.41 -14.03 -2.87
C PRO A 447 -4.55 -12.62 -3.50
N VAL A 448 -3.50 -11.78 -3.45
CA VAL A 448 -3.50 -10.39 -3.93
C VAL A 448 -2.79 -10.23 -5.28
N VAL A 449 -1.78 -11.07 -5.58
CA VAL A 449 -0.96 -10.98 -6.80
C VAL A 449 -0.82 -12.37 -7.43
N PRO A 450 -1.50 -12.67 -8.56
CA PRO A 450 -1.53 -14.02 -9.13
C PRO A 450 -0.26 -14.36 -9.93
N PHE A 451 0.01 -13.64 -11.01
CA PHE A 451 1.21 -13.73 -11.84
C PHE A 451 1.31 -12.52 -12.79
N TYR A 452 2.50 -12.25 -13.29
CA TYR A 452 2.78 -11.25 -14.31
C TYR A 452 2.96 -11.94 -15.66
N ILE A 453 2.58 -11.26 -16.75
CA ILE A 453 3.00 -11.64 -18.10
C ILE A 453 3.74 -10.46 -18.72
N LEU A 454 5.00 -10.67 -19.05
CA LEU A 454 5.86 -9.67 -19.64
C LEU A 454 6.00 -9.97 -21.14
N MET A 455 5.53 -9.04 -21.97
CA MET A 455 5.71 -9.04 -23.42
C MET A 455 7.11 -8.48 -23.76
N THR A 456 8.15 -9.07 -23.16
CA THR A 456 9.52 -8.55 -23.18
C THR A 456 10.55 -9.56 -23.69
N THR A 457 10.10 -10.66 -24.30
CA THR A 457 10.97 -11.59 -25.01
C THR A 457 11.11 -11.10 -26.46
N PRO A 458 12.33 -10.91 -26.99
CA PRO A 458 12.57 -10.20 -28.26
C PRO A 458 12.26 -11.08 -29.48
N ALA A 459 10.98 -11.38 -29.69
CA ALA A 459 10.51 -12.41 -30.62
C ALA A 459 10.50 -11.99 -32.10
N ALA A 460 10.44 -10.68 -32.35
CA ALA A 460 10.45 -10.07 -33.69
C ALA A 460 11.80 -9.43 -34.03
N TYR A 461 12.69 -9.26 -33.05
CA TYR A 461 14.00 -8.64 -33.24
C TYR A 461 14.92 -9.56 -34.06
N LYS A 462 15.27 -9.10 -35.27
CA LYS A 462 16.22 -9.80 -36.15
C LYS A 462 17.64 -9.47 -35.69
N LEU A 463 18.34 -10.46 -35.16
CA LEU A 463 19.76 -10.34 -34.85
C LEU A 463 20.56 -9.97 -36.11
N PRO A 464 21.53 -9.05 -36.03
CA PRO A 464 22.55 -8.92 -37.07
C PRO A 464 23.26 -10.25 -37.29
N ALA A 465 23.68 -10.57 -38.52
CA ALA A 465 24.37 -11.83 -38.83
C ALA A 465 25.67 -12.06 -38.01
N SER A 466 26.27 -11.00 -37.46
CA SER A 466 27.40 -11.10 -36.52
C SER A 466 27.03 -11.63 -35.14
N ASP A 467 25.74 -11.61 -34.76
CA ASP A 467 25.22 -11.84 -33.41
C ASP A 467 24.43 -13.16 -33.32
N GLU A 468 24.24 -13.81 -34.47
CA GLU A 468 23.73 -15.17 -34.60
C GLU A 468 24.69 -16.20 -33.95
N LEU A 469 24.20 -17.43 -33.79
CA LEU A 469 24.91 -18.54 -33.15
C LEU A 469 26.25 -18.83 -33.86
N GLY A 470 27.36 -18.73 -33.13
CA GLY A 470 28.72 -18.87 -33.68
C GLY A 470 29.34 -17.58 -34.20
N GLY A 471 28.59 -16.47 -34.26
CA GLY A 471 29.07 -15.16 -34.68
C GLY A 471 29.96 -14.45 -33.65
N PRO A 472 30.78 -13.46 -34.07
CA PRO A 472 31.68 -12.72 -33.16
C PRO A 472 30.96 -11.80 -32.15
N GLY A 473 29.65 -11.58 -32.31
CA GLY A 473 28.79 -10.78 -31.46
C GLY A 473 27.77 -11.57 -30.66
N GLU A 474 27.78 -12.91 -30.75
CA GLU A 474 26.87 -13.82 -30.04
C GLU A 474 26.79 -13.50 -28.53
N ALA A 475 25.58 -13.54 -27.96
CA ALA A 475 25.32 -13.33 -26.54
C ALA A 475 25.00 -14.67 -25.84
N SER A 476 25.42 -14.83 -24.59
CA SER A 476 25.36 -16.12 -23.88
C SER A 476 24.03 -16.40 -23.16
N VAL A 477 22.97 -15.65 -23.46
CA VAL A 477 21.61 -15.87 -22.93
C VAL A 477 21.06 -17.23 -23.38
N THR A 478 20.09 -17.80 -22.65
CA THR A 478 19.41 -19.02 -23.11
C THR A 478 18.74 -18.79 -24.48
N PRO A 479 18.93 -19.68 -25.48
CA PRO A 479 18.27 -19.58 -26.78
C PRO A 479 16.74 -19.53 -26.69
N ALA A 480 16.14 -19.99 -25.59
CA ALA A 480 14.71 -19.90 -25.32
C ALA A 480 14.17 -18.46 -25.42
N TRP A 481 14.98 -17.44 -25.11
CA TRP A 481 14.61 -16.03 -25.26
C TRP A 481 14.19 -15.65 -26.68
N ARG A 482 14.88 -16.17 -27.70
CA ARG A 482 14.68 -15.81 -29.11
C ARG A 482 13.48 -16.52 -29.76
N ASN A 483 12.93 -17.54 -29.08
CA ASN A 483 11.81 -18.36 -29.56
C ASN A 483 10.60 -18.28 -28.60
N SER A 484 10.57 -17.33 -27.68
CA SER A 484 9.45 -17.09 -26.76
C SER A 484 8.70 -15.81 -27.12
N LEU A 485 7.41 -15.74 -26.76
CA LEU A 485 6.59 -14.52 -26.91
C LEU A 485 6.37 -13.79 -25.59
N TRP A 486 6.29 -14.54 -24.48
CA TRP A 486 6.04 -14.02 -23.13
C TRP A 486 7.04 -14.59 -22.11
N GLN A 487 7.34 -13.80 -21.08
CA GLN A 487 7.94 -14.23 -19.81
C GLN A 487 6.85 -14.16 -18.73
N PHE A 488 6.69 -15.20 -17.93
CA PHE A 488 5.82 -15.20 -16.75
C PHE A 488 6.64 -15.04 -15.50
N GLU A 489 6.06 -14.39 -14.49
CA GLU A 489 6.64 -14.26 -13.15
C GLU A 489 5.60 -14.47 -12.05
N MET A 490 6.04 -15.03 -10.92
CA MET A 490 5.22 -15.23 -9.73
C MET A 490 6.01 -14.88 -8.46
N PRO A 491 5.66 -13.79 -7.76
CA PRO A 491 6.23 -13.44 -6.47
C PRO A 491 5.44 -14.04 -5.29
N ALA A 492 6.16 -14.60 -4.32
CA ALA A 492 5.66 -14.94 -2.99
C ALA A 492 6.18 -13.94 -1.96
N VAL A 493 5.32 -13.02 -1.52
CA VAL A 493 5.69 -11.93 -0.59
C VAL A 493 5.41 -12.34 0.86
N TRP A 494 6.23 -11.91 1.82
CA TRP A 494 5.98 -12.08 3.25
C TRP A 494 6.45 -10.87 4.08
N ASP A 495 5.99 -10.76 5.32
CA ASP A 495 6.49 -9.79 6.29
C ASP A 495 7.40 -10.50 7.32
N PRO A 496 8.65 -10.06 7.54
CA PRO A 496 9.53 -10.64 8.55
C PRO A 496 9.11 -10.36 10.01
N GLN A 497 8.10 -9.51 10.25
CA GLN A 497 7.61 -9.15 11.58
C GLN A 497 6.19 -9.66 11.88
N ASP A 498 5.50 -10.28 10.92
CA ASP A 498 4.19 -10.89 11.13
C ASP A 498 4.32 -12.28 11.79
N SER A 499 3.72 -12.44 12.97
CA SER A 499 3.63 -13.71 13.71
C SER A 499 2.28 -14.44 13.55
N THR A 500 1.36 -13.86 12.78
CA THR A 500 -0.03 -14.33 12.60
C THR A 500 -0.34 -14.91 11.21
N ALA A 501 0.56 -14.74 10.23
CA ALA A 501 0.66 -15.52 8.99
C ALA A 501 -0.61 -15.55 8.11
N LEU A 502 -1.20 -14.38 7.84
CA LEU A 502 -2.35 -14.25 6.94
C LEU A 502 -2.01 -13.97 5.46
N LEU A 503 -0.76 -13.62 5.12
CA LEU A 503 -0.36 -13.37 3.72
C LEU A 503 0.88 -14.13 3.20
N ALA A 504 1.67 -14.76 4.08
CA ALA A 504 2.45 -15.96 3.79
C ALA A 504 2.98 -16.56 5.10
N GLY A 505 3.33 -17.83 5.11
CA GLY A 505 4.08 -18.42 6.22
C GLY A 505 5.55 -17.97 6.22
N SER A 506 6.39 -18.66 7.02
CA SER A 506 7.84 -18.42 7.03
C SER A 506 8.45 -18.38 5.63
N ASP A 507 9.56 -17.64 5.49
CA ASP A 507 10.39 -17.56 4.27
C ASP A 507 10.50 -18.87 3.46
N ALA A 508 10.79 -20.00 4.12
CA ALA A 508 10.85 -21.31 3.48
C ALA A 508 9.54 -21.71 2.77
N LYS A 509 8.37 -21.41 3.35
CA LYS A 509 7.05 -21.61 2.73
C LYS A 509 6.82 -20.66 1.56
N ALA A 510 7.34 -19.43 1.60
CA ALA A 510 7.22 -18.50 0.48
C ALA A 510 7.99 -19.01 -0.76
N PHE A 511 9.24 -19.44 -0.59
CA PHE A 511 10.02 -20.05 -1.69
C PHE A 511 9.38 -21.35 -2.20
N ASP A 512 8.97 -22.25 -1.32
CA ASP A 512 8.32 -23.52 -1.65
C ASP A 512 6.97 -23.32 -2.40
N ASN A 513 6.19 -22.32 -2.00
CA ASN A 513 4.97 -21.94 -2.72
C ASN A 513 5.26 -21.36 -4.11
N ALA A 514 6.23 -20.44 -4.23
CA ALA A 514 6.61 -19.88 -5.54
C ALA A 514 7.11 -20.98 -6.48
N HIS A 515 8.01 -21.85 -5.99
CA HIS A 515 8.53 -22.99 -6.73
C HIS A 515 7.43 -23.91 -7.27
N ARG A 516 6.41 -24.22 -6.45
CA ARG A 516 5.27 -25.04 -6.88
C ARG A 516 4.35 -24.33 -7.88
N ALA A 517 4.10 -23.03 -7.69
CA ALA A 517 3.09 -22.30 -8.44
C ALA A 517 3.39 -22.22 -9.96
N ILE A 518 4.66 -22.18 -10.35
CA ILE A 518 5.10 -22.13 -11.76
C ILE A 518 5.22 -23.52 -12.43
N ASN A 519 5.09 -24.63 -11.68
CA ASN A 519 5.23 -25.99 -12.23
C ASN A 519 4.28 -26.32 -13.39
N PRO A 520 2.99 -25.93 -13.38
CA PRO A 520 2.09 -26.12 -14.53
C PRO A 520 2.65 -25.53 -15.85
N LEU A 521 3.26 -24.33 -15.80
CA LEU A 521 3.95 -23.77 -16.96
C LEU A 521 5.22 -24.54 -17.33
N ARG A 522 6.02 -25.01 -16.36
CA ARG A 522 7.20 -25.86 -16.64
C ARG A 522 6.79 -27.11 -17.43
N THR A 523 5.68 -27.74 -17.07
CA THR A 523 5.13 -28.95 -17.74
C THR A 523 4.79 -28.72 -19.21
N ILE A 524 4.13 -27.62 -19.57
CA ILE A 524 3.76 -27.31 -20.96
C ILE A 524 4.85 -26.57 -21.76
N THR A 525 5.98 -26.24 -21.12
CA THR A 525 7.15 -25.58 -21.74
C THR A 525 8.47 -26.33 -21.48
N PRO A 526 8.55 -27.67 -21.62
CA PRO A 526 9.65 -28.47 -21.08
C PRO A 526 11.03 -28.13 -21.67
N ASN A 527 11.08 -27.70 -22.94
CA ASN A 527 12.30 -27.30 -23.65
C ASN A 527 12.59 -25.78 -23.59
N SER A 528 11.90 -25.05 -22.72
CA SER A 528 12.09 -23.61 -22.52
C SER A 528 13.12 -23.29 -21.41
N GLY A 529 13.27 -22.01 -21.09
CA GLY A 529 14.15 -21.51 -20.04
C GLY A 529 13.44 -20.66 -18.98
N ALA A 530 14.24 -20.17 -18.04
CA ALA A 530 13.85 -19.21 -17.00
C ALA A 530 14.88 -18.05 -17.00
N TYR A 531 14.47 -16.85 -16.59
CA TYR A 531 15.38 -15.71 -16.62
C TYR A 531 16.19 -15.65 -15.33
N GLN A 532 17.50 -15.95 -15.42
CA GLN A 532 18.40 -16.16 -14.29
C GLN A 532 18.47 -15.05 -13.21
N ASN A 533 18.00 -13.84 -13.51
CA ASN A 533 17.95 -12.71 -12.58
C ASN A 533 16.65 -12.74 -11.76
N GLU A 534 15.51 -13.00 -12.39
CA GLU A 534 14.17 -13.09 -11.80
C GLU A 534 13.74 -14.57 -11.71
N ALA A 535 14.66 -15.44 -11.29
CA ALA A 535 14.48 -16.88 -11.29
C ALA A 535 14.46 -17.49 -9.89
N ASP A 536 13.77 -18.63 -9.83
CA ASP A 536 13.79 -19.55 -8.71
C ASP A 536 15.23 -19.89 -8.32
N ILE A 537 15.56 -19.74 -7.03
CA ILE A 537 16.85 -20.19 -6.49
C ILE A 537 16.99 -21.72 -6.57
N PHE A 538 15.87 -22.45 -6.66
CA PHE A 538 15.76 -23.89 -6.82
C PHE A 538 15.32 -24.31 -8.25
N GLU A 539 15.56 -23.49 -9.28
CA GLU A 539 15.14 -23.81 -10.67
C GLU A 539 15.65 -25.19 -11.12
N PRO A 540 14.76 -26.15 -11.45
CA PRO A 540 15.16 -27.49 -11.87
C PRO A 540 16.03 -27.47 -13.13
N GLY A 541 17.20 -28.09 -13.07
CA GLY A 541 18.11 -28.14 -14.22
C GLY A 541 18.66 -26.76 -14.63
N SER A 542 18.88 -25.86 -13.65
CA SER A 542 19.32 -24.48 -13.84
C SER A 542 20.43 -24.23 -14.88
N PRO A 543 21.47 -25.08 -15.08
CA PRO A 543 22.41 -24.95 -16.20
C PRO A 543 21.75 -24.84 -17.58
N ASN A 544 20.69 -25.62 -17.81
CA ASN A 544 19.97 -25.64 -19.07
C ASN A 544 18.88 -24.55 -19.11
N ALA A 545 18.18 -24.31 -17.99
CA ALA A 545 17.12 -23.30 -17.94
C ALA A 545 17.65 -21.86 -18.16
N PHE A 546 18.81 -21.53 -17.59
CA PHE A 546 19.34 -20.15 -17.62
C PHE A 546 20.18 -19.83 -18.85
N TRP A 547 20.97 -20.79 -19.34
CA TRP A 547 21.91 -20.58 -20.46
C TRP A 547 21.71 -21.55 -21.63
N GLY A 548 21.11 -22.71 -21.40
CA GLY A 548 21.15 -23.83 -22.34
C GLY A 548 22.51 -24.54 -22.31
N ARG A 549 22.51 -25.87 -22.53
CA ARG A 549 23.68 -26.74 -22.35
C ARG A 549 24.93 -26.30 -23.12
N ALA A 550 24.79 -25.77 -24.34
CA ALA A 550 25.90 -25.31 -25.17
C ALA A 550 26.60 -24.07 -24.59
N ASN A 551 25.83 -23.02 -24.28
CA ASN A 551 26.37 -21.79 -23.69
C ASN A 551 26.93 -22.05 -22.30
N TYR A 552 26.27 -22.84 -21.46
CA TYR A 552 26.79 -23.26 -20.16
C TYR A 552 28.19 -23.90 -20.26
N ASN A 553 28.38 -24.83 -21.20
CA ASN A 553 29.67 -25.48 -21.41
C ASN A 553 30.76 -24.50 -21.91
N ARG A 554 30.39 -23.51 -22.73
CA ARG A 554 31.29 -22.43 -23.19
C ARG A 554 31.66 -21.48 -22.04
N LEU A 555 30.66 -21.03 -21.27
CA LEU A 555 30.83 -20.19 -20.07
C LEU A 555 31.73 -20.87 -19.02
N LEU A 556 31.55 -22.17 -18.78
CA LEU A 556 32.41 -22.95 -17.87
C LEU A 556 33.87 -23.04 -18.34
N LYS A 557 34.11 -23.16 -19.66
CA LYS A 557 35.48 -23.11 -20.22
C LYS A 557 36.09 -21.72 -20.03
N ILE A 558 35.36 -20.65 -20.35
CA ILE A 558 35.82 -19.27 -20.19
C ILE A 558 36.11 -18.98 -18.71
N LYS A 559 35.21 -19.35 -17.78
CA LYS A 559 35.39 -19.19 -16.33
C LYS A 559 36.70 -19.82 -15.83
N LYS A 560 37.07 -20.99 -16.34
CA LYS A 560 38.33 -21.67 -16.00
C LYS A 560 39.56 -20.94 -16.55
N ALA A 561 39.45 -20.33 -17.73
CA ALA A 561 40.52 -19.57 -18.36
C ALA A 561 40.72 -18.16 -17.75
N SER A 562 39.64 -17.47 -17.38
CA SER A 562 39.68 -16.10 -16.82
C SER A 562 40.21 -16.02 -15.38
N GLY A 563 40.42 -17.15 -14.73
CA GLY A 563 40.74 -17.24 -13.31
C GLY A 563 39.50 -17.11 -12.40
N SER A 564 39.55 -17.78 -11.24
CA SER A 564 38.47 -17.75 -10.26
C SER A 564 38.60 -16.55 -9.32
N MET A 565 37.69 -15.58 -9.45
CA MET A 565 37.34 -14.68 -8.34
C MET A 565 37.00 -15.51 -7.09
N PRO A 566 37.46 -15.13 -5.88
CA PRO A 566 37.12 -15.81 -4.63
C PRO A 566 35.68 -15.48 -4.19
N SER A 567 34.70 -15.79 -5.03
CA SER A 567 33.30 -15.38 -4.86
C SER A 567 32.62 -16.13 -3.73
N ALA A 568 31.80 -15.41 -2.96
CA ALA A 568 30.90 -16.00 -1.96
C ALA A 568 29.72 -16.79 -2.55
N THR A 569 29.44 -16.62 -3.86
CA THR A 569 28.26 -17.17 -4.56
C THR A 569 28.49 -18.57 -5.18
N GLN A 570 29.31 -19.39 -4.54
CA GLN A 570 29.44 -20.81 -4.83
C GLN A 570 28.69 -21.55 -3.70
N PRO A 571 27.46 -22.01 -3.97
CA PRO A 571 27.26 -23.25 -4.72
C PRO A 571 26.62 -23.07 -6.10
N GLU A 572 26.73 -24.11 -6.94
CA GLU A 572 25.86 -24.41 -8.09
C GLU A 572 25.75 -23.42 -9.27
N SER A 573 26.44 -22.27 -9.29
CA SER A 573 26.39 -21.40 -10.48
C SER A 573 27.00 -22.02 -11.74
N LEU A 574 27.98 -22.94 -11.62
CA LEU A 574 28.59 -23.68 -12.76
C LEU A 574 29.13 -25.10 -12.42
N ALA A 575 28.74 -25.74 -11.30
CA ALA A 575 29.31 -27.04 -10.87
C ALA A 575 28.32 -28.03 -10.21
N ASP A 576 28.27 -29.23 -10.83
CA ASP A 576 27.80 -30.58 -10.43
C ASP A 576 26.47 -30.80 -9.64
N PRO A 577 25.48 -31.56 -10.19
CA PRO A 577 24.16 -31.74 -9.56
C PRO A 577 23.98 -33.10 -8.87
N ALA A 578 24.42 -33.25 -7.62
CA ALA A 578 24.23 -34.52 -6.89
C ALA A 578 24.24 -34.45 -5.34
N ARG A 579 23.20 -33.85 -4.71
CA ARG A 579 22.71 -34.33 -3.40
C ARG A 579 21.34 -33.75 -2.99
N PRO A 580 20.28 -34.55 -2.83
CA PRO A 580 19.10 -34.13 -2.09
C PRO A 580 19.41 -34.15 -0.58
N LEU A 581 19.29 -33.00 0.08
CA LEU A 581 19.30 -32.93 1.54
C LEU A 581 17.89 -33.25 2.05
N ALA A 582 17.72 -34.42 2.68
CA ALA A 582 16.48 -34.78 3.35
C ALA A 582 16.26 -33.87 4.57
N GLY A 583 15.10 -33.22 4.65
CA GLY A 583 14.72 -32.39 5.79
C GLY A 583 14.48 -33.23 7.06
N PRO A 584 14.79 -32.71 8.26
CA PRO A 584 14.53 -33.41 9.50
C PRO A 584 13.02 -33.45 9.81
N ALA A 585 12.54 -34.58 10.34
CA ALA A 585 11.15 -34.75 10.75
C ALA A 585 10.81 -33.89 11.99
N ILE A 586 9.62 -33.29 11.99
CA ILE A 586 9.11 -32.46 13.10
C ILE A 586 8.64 -33.39 14.24
N PRO A 587 9.10 -33.22 15.50
CA PRO A 587 8.59 -33.98 16.64
C PRO A 587 7.14 -33.62 16.97
N ALA A 588 6.31 -34.63 17.24
CA ALA A 588 4.85 -34.50 17.25
C ALA A 588 4.22 -33.75 18.46
N ASN A 589 5.00 -33.27 19.44
CA ASN A 589 4.48 -32.51 20.59
C ASN A 589 5.56 -31.61 21.23
N PRO A 590 5.44 -30.26 21.20
CA PRO A 590 6.23 -29.38 22.05
C PRO A 590 5.66 -29.35 23.50
N PRO A 591 6.50 -29.21 24.54
CA PRO A 591 6.04 -29.21 25.93
C PRO A 591 5.35 -27.91 26.33
N ASP A 592 4.27 -28.01 27.12
CA ASP A 592 3.57 -26.86 27.69
C ASP A 592 4.43 -26.13 28.75
N LEU A 593 4.57 -24.81 28.59
CA LEU A 593 5.32 -23.91 29.47
C LEU A 593 4.42 -22.92 30.25
N SER A 594 3.09 -23.07 30.16
CA SER A 594 2.08 -22.24 30.85
C SER A 594 2.38 -22.04 32.35
N ASN A 595 2.91 -23.08 33.00
CA ASN A 595 3.09 -23.14 34.46
C ASN A 595 4.42 -22.54 34.98
N LYS A 596 5.18 -21.79 34.18
CA LYS A 596 6.47 -21.18 34.60
C LYS A 596 6.56 -19.66 34.55
N ILE A 597 5.43 -18.95 34.40
CA ILE A 597 5.39 -17.48 34.45
C ILE A 597 5.06 -17.03 35.89
N PRO A 598 5.93 -16.25 36.57
CA PRO A 598 5.60 -15.69 37.87
C PRO A 598 4.42 -14.71 37.78
N LYS A 599 3.48 -14.75 38.73
CA LYS A 599 2.38 -13.79 38.79
C LYS A 599 2.92 -12.36 38.98
N LEU A 600 2.55 -11.47 38.06
CA LEU A 600 2.86 -10.04 38.16
C LEU A 600 1.87 -9.34 39.10
N GLU A 601 2.30 -9.02 40.32
CA GLU A 601 1.53 -8.12 41.18
C GLU A 601 1.85 -6.64 40.90
N PRO A 602 0.85 -5.74 40.89
CA PRO A 602 1.08 -4.32 40.62
C PRO A 602 1.88 -3.63 41.73
N ARG A 603 3.10 -3.16 41.40
CA ARG A 603 3.91 -2.35 42.32
C ARG A 603 3.24 -0.99 42.54
N ARG A 604 2.62 -0.78 43.72
CA ARG A 604 2.13 0.54 44.16
C ARG A 604 3.26 1.58 44.12
N THR A 605 3.20 2.51 43.17
CA THR A 605 4.03 3.73 43.16
C THR A 605 3.19 4.93 43.59
N ALA A 606 3.69 5.69 44.57
CA ALA A 606 3.04 6.91 45.06
C ALA A 606 2.94 8.00 43.97
N PRO A 607 1.93 8.89 44.02
CA PRO A 607 1.67 9.83 42.95
C PRO A 607 2.75 10.94 42.89
N LYS A 608 3.43 11.05 41.74
CA LYS A 608 4.19 12.26 41.39
C LYS A 608 3.26 13.27 40.76
N GLN A 609 3.36 14.53 41.20
CA GLN A 609 2.53 15.65 40.75
C GLN A 609 2.59 15.81 39.22
N ALA A 610 1.41 15.94 38.59
CA ALA A 610 1.29 16.11 37.16
C ALA A 610 1.75 17.50 36.72
N ARG A 611 2.77 17.56 35.86
CA ARG A 611 3.24 18.80 35.24
C ARG A 611 2.41 19.07 33.98
N LYS A 612 1.53 20.09 34.01
CA LYS A 612 0.69 20.47 32.84
C LYS A 612 1.56 20.78 31.61
N PRO A 613 1.27 20.19 30.44
CA PRO A 613 1.86 20.61 29.17
C PRO A 613 1.22 21.94 28.69
N PRO A 614 1.88 22.73 27.82
CA PRO A 614 1.31 23.97 27.30
C PRO A 614 0.26 23.65 26.23
N SER A 615 -0.98 24.11 26.43
CA SER A 615 -2.04 24.04 25.43
C SER A 615 -2.25 25.39 24.75
N THR A 616 -2.43 25.38 23.43
CA THR A 616 -3.20 26.44 22.75
C THR A 616 -4.67 26.23 23.10
N PRO A 617 -5.39 27.22 23.66
CA PRO A 617 -6.81 27.06 23.98
C PRO A 617 -7.65 26.67 22.75
N GLY A 618 -8.67 25.85 22.97
CA GLY A 618 -9.81 25.77 22.06
C GLY A 618 -10.70 27.01 22.20
N PRO A 619 -11.77 27.14 21.40
CA PRO A 619 -12.82 28.11 21.72
C PRO A 619 -13.36 27.83 23.12
N GLU A 620 -13.49 28.85 23.96
CA GLU A 620 -14.07 28.72 25.30
C GLU A 620 -15.54 28.25 25.20
N THR A 621 -16.05 27.61 26.25
CA THR A 621 -17.47 27.19 26.31
C THR A 621 -18.28 28.43 26.63
N PRO A 622 -19.13 28.94 25.71
CA PRO A 622 -19.97 30.06 26.03
C PRO A 622 -21.02 29.62 27.05
N THR A 623 -21.39 30.54 27.95
CA THR A 623 -22.32 30.23 29.04
C THR A 623 -23.70 29.88 28.50
N LEU A 624 -24.18 28.67 28.77
CA LEU A 624 -25.55 28.28 28.45
C LEU A 624 -26.55 29.17 29.21
N SER A 625 -27.32 29.96 28.48
CA SER A 625 -28.33 30.85 29.04
C SER A 625 -29.45 30.06 29.72
N PRO A 626 -30.02 30.54 30.83
CA PRO A 626 -31.12 29.84 31.52
C PRO A 626 -32.35 29.69 30.60
N PRO A 627 -33.21 28.69 30.83
CA PRO A 627 -34.50 28.55 30.15
C PRO A 627 -35.34 29.85 30.22
N PRO A 628 -36.11 30.21 29.17
CA PRO A 628 -37.00 31.35 29.21
C PRO A 628 -38.20 31.04 30.12
N THR A 629 -38.67 32.03 30.88
CA THR A 629 -39.84 31.87 31.76
C THR A 629 -41.15 31.72 30.98
N SER A 630 -41.25 32.35 29.81
CA SER A 630 -42.37 32.22 28.86
C SER A 630 -41.83 32.23 27.43
N PRO A 631 -41.59 31.07 26.79
CA PRO A 631 -41.20 31.02 25.38
C PRO A 631 -42.36 31.40 24.46
N GLU A 632 -42.06 32.18 23.41
CA GLU A 632 -42.98 32.45 22.31
C GLU A 632 -42.89 31.30 21.30
N LEU A 633 -43.74 30.28 21.47
CA LEU A 633 -43.71 29.02 20.72
C LEU A 633 -44.18 29.19 19.27
N SER A 634 -43.51 28.53 18.32
CA SER A 634 -43.92 28.52 16.92
C SER A 634 -43.47 27.26 16.19
N HIS A 635 -44.22 26.87 15.15
CA HIS A 635 -43.92 25.69 14.34
C HIS A 635 -42.54 25.82 13.66
N PRO A 636 -41.63 24.83 13.79
CA PRO A 636 -40.30 24.92 13.22
C PRO A 636 -40.29 24.97 11.69
N THR A 637 -39.72 26.03 11.13
CA THR A 637 -39.66 26.26 9.68
C THR A 637 -38.23 26.51 9.20
N ARG A 638 -37.94 26.22 7.93
CA ARG A 638 -36.63 26.49 7.32
C ARG A 638 -36.47 28.00 7.12
N ARG A 639 -35.33 28.56 7.52
CA ARG A 639 -35.01 30.00 7.40
C ARG A 639 -33.64 30.30 6.79
N ILE A 640 -32.79 29.29 6.62
CA ILE A 640 -31.54 29.39 5.86
C ILE A 640 -31.84 29.01 4.41
N LEU A 641 -32.27 29.99 3.61
CA LEU A 641 -32.62 29.80 2.20
C LEU A 641 -31.55 30.37 1.25
N SER A 642 -30.60 31.15 1.78
CA SER A 642 -29.51 31.76 1.04
C SER A 642 -28.20 31.78 1.86
N PRO A 643 -27.04 32.00 1.22
CA PRO A 643 -25.78 32.24 1.94
C PRO A 643 -25.87 33.41 2.93
N ARG A 644 -26.65 34.46 2.61
CA ARG A 644 -26.90 35.60 3.51
C ARG A 644 -27.64 35.18 4.77
N ASP A 645 -28.66 34.32 4.66
CA ASP A 645 -29.37 33.80 5.82
C ASP A 645 -28.45 32.94 6.71
N HIS A 646 -27.51 32.23 6.09
CA HIS A 646 -26.51 31.43 6.82
C HIS A 646 -25.50 32.31 7.56
N GLU A 647 -25.05 33.42 6.98
CA GLU A 647 -24.24 34.43 7.68
C GLU A 647 -25.00 35.04 8.87
N LEU A 648 -26.29 35.38 8.68
CA LEU A 648 -27.16 35.85 9.76
C LEU A 648 -27.33 34.78 10.87
N PHE A 649 -27.41 33.50 10.51
CA PHE A 649 -27.42 32.40 11.49
C PHE A 649 -26.12 32.36 12.29
N LEU A 650 -24.96 32.40 11.64
CA LEU A 650 -23.65 32.33 12.30
C LEU A 650 -23.40 33.52 13.25
N ALA A 651 -24.02 34.67 12.98
CA ALA A 651 -24.02 35.85 13.86
C ALA A 651 -25.10 35.80 14.97
N SER A 652 -26.03 34.85 14.94
CA SER A 652 -27.25 34.87 15.75
C SER A 652 -27.06 34.43 17.23
N PRO A 653 -27.94 34.87 18.14
CA PRO A 653 -28.06 34.29 19.48
C PRO A 653 -28.34 32.79 19.46
N THR A 654 -29.03 32.29 18.44
CA THR A 654 -29.40 30.86 18.30
C THR A 654 -28.17 30.00 18.01
N TYR A 655 -27.24 30.45 17.16
CA TYR A 655 -25.93 29.80 17.00
C TYR A 655 -25.12 29.75 18.31
N GLN A 656 -25.15 30.83 19.10
CA GLN A 656 -24.52 30.86 20.42
C GLN A 656 -25.19 29.90 21.41
N LEU A 657 -26.52 29.80 21.41
CA LEU A 657 -27.29 28.88 22.24
C LEU A 657 -26.97 27.41 21.91
N ILE A 658 -26.94 27.06 20.62
CA ILE A 658 -26.59 25.73 20.11
C ILE A 658 -25.17 25.33 20.54
N THR A 659 -24.19 26.19 20.27
CA THR A 659 -22.78 25.91 20.62
C THR A 659 -22.58 25.83 22.12
N SER A 660 -23.23 26.70 22.92
CA SER A 660 -23.21 26.64 24.38
C SER A 660 -23.78 25.33 24.91
N PHE A 661 -24.93 24.87 24.40
CA PHE A 661 -25.56 23.63 24.85
C PHE A 661 -24.71 22.40 24.51
N VAL A 662 -24.33 22.24 23.24
CA VAL A 662 -23.54 21.09 22.76
C VAL A 662 -22.20 21.02 23.47
N PHE A 663 -21.50 22.15 23.66
CA PHE A 663 -20.21 22.16 24.37
C PHE A 663 -20.37 21.98 25.89
N THR A 664 -21.45 22.46 26.52
CA THR A 664 -21.70 22.18 27.95
C THR A 664 -22.00 20.69 28.18
N VAL A 665 -22.76 20.05 27.28
CA VAL A 665 -22.97 18.60 27.31
C VAL A 665 -21.66 17.85 27.07
N ALA A 666 -20.84 18.28 26.10
CA ALA A 666 -19.53 17.69 25.84
C ALA A 666 -18.55 17.84 27.02
N ASP A 667 -18.53 19.00 27.69
CA ASP A 667 -17.69 19.24 28.87
C ASP A 667 -18.11 18.37 30.06
N SER A 668 -19.41 18.03 30.17
CA SER A 668 -19.95 17.23 31.27
C SER A 668 -19.45 15.77 31.33
N VAL A 669 -18.85 15.25 30.24
CA VAL A 669 -18.34 13.87 30.15
C VAL A 669 -16.81 13.75 30.24
N HIS A 670 -16.12 14.81 30.66
CA HIS A 670 -14.65 14.86 30.71
C HIS A 670 -14.06 13.72 31.57
N GLY A 671 -13.31 12.80 30.95
CA GLY A 671 -12.69 11.68 31.65
C GLY A 671 -13.64 10.56 32.09
N THR A 672 -14.90 10.58 31.65
CA THR A 672 -15.99 9.73 32.19
C THR A 672 -16.33 8.59 31.22
N PRO A 673 -16.13 7.30 31.59
CA PRO A 673 -16.55 6.16 30.77
C PRO A 673 -18.06 5.87 30.92
N ILE A 674 -18.67 5.23 29.93
CA ILE A 674 -20.12 4.91 29.92
C ILE A 674 -20.52 4.07 31.15
N SER A 675 -19.73 3.04 31.50
CA SER A 675 -19.99 2.17 32.65
C SER A 675 -20.02 2.87 34.01
N SER A 676 -19.53 4.11 34.12
CA SER A 676 -19.59 4.88 35.36
C SER A 676 -20.99 5.43 35.69
N ILE A 677 -21.89 5.49 34.71
CA ILE A 677 -23.28 5.93 34.94
C ILE A 677 -24.16 4.70 35.26
N SER A 678 -24.60 4.61 36.51
CA SER A 678 -25.54 3.57 36.93
C SER A 678 -26.91 3.78 36.27
N LYS A 679 -27.47 2.71 35.67
CA LYS A 679 -28.82 2.69 35.12
C LYS A 679 -29.90 2.98 36.18
N GLN A 680 -29.62 2.68 37.45
CA GLN A 680 -30.51 2.92 38.59
C GLN A 680 -30.51 4.39 39.06
N SER A 681 -29.50 5.19 38.68
CA SER A 681 -29.41 6.62 39.02
C SER A 681 -29.82 7.56 37.87
N LEU A 682 -30.49 7.04 36.83
CA LEU A 682 -30.94 7.85 35.70
C LEU A 682 -32.12 8.75 36.09
N HIS A 683 -32.09 9.99 35.62
CA HIS A 683 -33.17 10.95 35.82
C HIS A 683 -34.46 10.47 35.12
N PRO A 684 -35.66 10.62 35.70
CA PRO A 684 -36.90 10.11 35.10
C PRO A 684 -37.15 10.56 33.67
N PHE A 685 -36.82 11.82 33.33
CA PHE A 685 -36.92 12.30 31.95
C PHE A 685 -35.97 11.58 30.98
N VAL A 686 -34.78 11.18 31.41
CA VAL A 686 -33.86 10.38 30.58
C VAL A 686 -34.41 8.98 30.37
N ILE A 687 -35.08 8.39 31.37
CA ILE A 687 -35.77 7.10 31.24
C ILE A 687 -36.93 7.21 30.25
N SER A 688 -37.74 8.27 30.32
CA SER A 688 -38.79 8.56 29.33
C SER A 688 -38.22 8.70 27.91
N LEU A 689 -37.10 9.41 27.75
CA LEU A 689 -36.45 9.58 26.45
C LEU A 689 -35.90 8.26 25.89
N LEU A 690 -35.39 7.36 26.75
CA LEU A 690 -35.02 6.00 26.35
C LEU A 690 -36.23 5.19 25.88
N SER A 691 -37.36 5.28 26.61
CA SER A 691 -38.63 4.64 26.23
C SER A 691 -39.14 5.13 24.87
N ILE A 692 -38.97 6.42 24.55
CA ILE A 692 -39.31 6.99 23.24
C ILE A 692 -38.45 6.37 22.12
N LEU A 693 -37.15 6.16 22.35
CA LEU A 693 -36.27 5.45 21.40
C LEU A 693 -36.55 3.96 21.31
N ASP A 694 -37.09 3.34 22.35
CA ASP A 694 -37.52 1.94 22.35
C ASP A 694 -38.79 1.77 21.50
N VAL A 695 -39.76 2.70 21.57
CA VAL A 695 -40.90 2.72 20.64
C VAL A 695 -40.45 2.95 19.19
N ALA A 696 -39.49 3.84 18.93
CA ALA A 696 -38.92 4.00 17.60
C ALA A 696 -38.18 2.72 17.09
N GLN A 697 -37.61 1.91 17.98
CA GLN A 697 -37.09 0.58 17.61
C GLN A 697 -38.23 -0.40 17.30
N THR A 698 -39.33 -0.40 18.06
CA THR A 698 -40.52 -1.21 17.74
C THR A 698 -41.09 -0.86 16.36
N ILE A 699 -41.18 0.43 16.02
CA ILE A 699 -41.66 0.87 14.69
C ILE A 699 -40.73 0.40 13.56
N LEU A 700 -39.41 0.33 13.80
CA LEU A 700 -38.45 -0.29 12.87
C LEU A 700 -38.70 -1.80 12.73
N ASP A 701 -38.92 -2.51 13.84
CA ASP A 701 -39.18 -3.95 13.85
C ASP A 701 -40.53 -4.30 13.16
N GLU A 702 -41.52 -3.42 13.25
CA GLU A 702 -42.82 -3.49 12.56
C GLU A 702 -42.76 -3.12 11.07
N ASN A 703 -41.70 -2.41 10.64
CA ASN A 703 -41.46 -2.01 9.24
C ASN A 703 -40.21 -2.74 8.68
N PRO A 704 -40.22 -4.09 8.58
CA PRO A 704 -39.05 -4.84 8.14
C PRO A 704 -38.64 -4.51 6.70
N PRO A 705 -37.33 -4.42 6.39
CA PRO A 705 -36.86 -3.98 5.08
C PRO A 705 -37.17 -4.99 3.98
N GLU A 706 -37.77 -4.52 2.88
CA GLU A 706 -38.07 -5.35 1.72
C GLU A 706 -36.81 -5.81 0.97
N ASN A 707 -36.87 -7.00 0.37
CA ASN A 707 -35.82 -7.50 -0.52
C ASN A 707 -36.03 -6.96 -1.94
N THR A 708 -35.67 -5.70 -2.16
CA THR A 708 -35.83 -4.99 -3.44
C THR A 708 -34.84 -5.41 -4.54
N GLY A 709 -33.86 -6.27 -4.24
CA GLY A 709 -32.72 -6.58 -5.12
C GLY A 709 -31.76 -5.40 -5.37
N SER A 710 -32.07 -4.23 -4.82
CA SER A 710 -31.28 -3.01 -4.90
C SER A 710 -30.18 -2.97 -3.83
N ARG A 711 -29.12 -2.21 -4.12
CA ARG A 711 -28.04 -1.87 -3.18
C ARG A 711 -28.13 -0.43 -2.65
N PHE A 712 -29.19 0.28 -3.01
CA PHE A 712 -29.50 1.66 -2.63
C PHE A 712 -30.65 1.70 -1.62
N GLY A 713 -30.96 2.91 -1.11
CA GLY A 713 -31.97 3.13 -0.07
C GLY A 713 -33.28 2.36 -0.24
N ASN A 714 -33.74 1.73 0.85
CA ASN A 714 -34.94 0.91 0.90
C ASN A 714 -36.19 1.79 1.05
N PRO A 715 -37.21 1.67 0.17
CA PRO A 715 -38.40 2.52 0.22
C PRO A 715 -39.22 2.39 1.50
N ILE A 716 -39.10 1.26 2.23
CA ILE A 716 -39.78 1.05 3.52
C ILE A 716 -39.36 2.07 4.59
N PHE A 717 -38.22 2.76 4.42
CA PHE A 717 -37.86 3.89 5.29
C PHE A 717 -38.93 5.00 5.30
N LYS A 718 -39.67 5.19 4.19
CA LYS A 718 -40.79 6.13 4.13
C LYS A 718 -41.94 5.68 5.05
N SER A 719 -42.24 4.38 5.07
CA SER A 719 -43.25 3.78 5.97
C SER A 719 -42.84 3.93 7.44
N PHE A 720 -41.56 3.68 7.76
CA PHE A 720 -40.99 3.93 9.09
C PHE A 720 -41.17 5.39 9.52
N LEU A 721 -40.80 6.36 8.68
CA LEU A 721 -40.94 7.79 8.99
C LEU A 721 -42.41 8.22 9.12
N SER A 722 -43.31 7.65 8.30
CA SER A 722 -44.76 7.88 8.44
C SER A 722 -45.27 7.36 9.78
N SER A 723 -45.05 6.07 10.08
CA SER A 723 -45.48 5.45 11.34
C SER A 723 -44.88 6.13 12.57
N LEU A 724 -43.64 6.61 12.48
CA LEU A 724 -43.01 7.41 13.53
C LEU A 724 -43.72 8.76 13.69
N THR A 725 -44.01 9.47 12.59
CA THR A 725 -44.74 10.75 12.58
C THR A 725 -46.14 10.60 13.17
N ASP A 726 -46.89 9.59 12.73
CA ASP A 726 -48.26 9.30 13.18
C ASP A 726 -48.34 9.03 14.69
N GLN A 727 -47.30 8.41 15.26
CA GLN A 727 -47.24 8.07 16.69
C GLN A 727 -46.54 9.13 17.55
N ALA A 728 -45.66 9.95 16.99
CA ALA A 728 -44.76 10.80 17.78
C ALA A 728 -45.49 11.78 18.69
N THR A 729 -46.56 12.44 18.23
CA THR A 729 -47.33 13.39 19.06
C THR A 729 -48.00 12.69 20.25
N SER A 730 -48.58 11.51 20.04
CA SER A 730 -49.20 10.70 21.11
C SER A 730 -48.14 10.20 22.13
N LEU A 731 -46.99 9.78 21.62
CA LEU A 731 -45.86 9.32 22.42
C LEU A 731 -45.27 10.44 23.29
N HIS A 732 -45.07 11.64 22.73
CA HIS A 732 -44.62 12.82 23.48
C HIS A 732 -45.67 13.31 24.47
N THR A 733 -46.97 13.26 24.12
CA THR A 733 -48.07 13.57 25.06
C THR A 733 -48.07 12.62 26.26
N THR A 734 -47.77 11.33 26.03
CA THR A 734 -47.71 10.31 27.08
C THR A 734 -46.54 10.54 28.05
N HIS A 735 -45.35 10.83 27.51
CA HIS A 735 -44.14 11.02 28.33
C HIS A 735 -43.97 12.42 28.90
N PHE A 736 -44.56 13.45 28.27
CA PHE A 736 -44.46 14.86 28.64
C PHE A 736 -45.84 15.54 28.74
N PRO A 737 -46.77 15.03 29.58
CA PRO A 737 -48.17 15.45 29.63
C PRO A 737 -48.41 16.91 30.08
N ASN A 738 -47.37 17.59 30.58
CA ASN A 738 -47.43 18.98 31.04
C ASN A 738 -47.01 19.99 29.96
N LEU A 739 -46.65 19.56 28.74
CA LEU A 739 -46.33 20.45 27.64
C LEU A 739 -47.60 20.95 26.94
N SER A 740 -47.60 22.21 26.51
CA SER A 740 -48.68 22.77 25.71
C SER A 740 -48.69 22.14 24.30
N PRO A 741 -49.83 22.14 23.58
CA PRO A 741 -49.89 21.63 22.21
C PRO A 741 -48.86 22.27 21.27
N ALA A 742 -48.61 23.58 21.39
CA ALA A 742 -47.59 24.29 20.61
C ALA A 742 -46.15 23.89 20.99
N ALA A 743 -45.89 23.57 22.27
CA ALA A 743 -44.57 23.06 22.69
C ALA A 743 -44.36 21.62 22.22
N LEU A 744 -45.42 20.80 22.23
CA LEU A 744 -45.40 19.44 21.68
C LEU A 744 -45.15 19.44 20.18
N ASP A 745 -45.83 20.29 19.42
CA ASP A 745 -45.61 20.47 17.97
C ASP A 745 -44.16 20.84 17.64
N GLU A 746 -43.64 21.88 18.30
CA GLU A 746 -42.25 22.33 18.11
C GLU A 746 -41.24 21.24 18.47
N VAL A 747 -41.36 20.62 19.64
CA VAL A 747 -40.46 19.56 20.11
C VAL A 747 -40.53 18.31 19.21
N THR A 748 -41.74 17.89 18.83
CA THR A 748 -41.96 16.68 18.01
C THR A 748 -41.41 16.85 16.60
N THR A 749 -41.48 18.05 16.03
CA THR A 749 -40.93 18.35 14.71
C THR A 749 -39.42 18.11 14.67
N TYR A 750 -38.64 18.62 15.64
CA TYR A 750 -37.19 18.32 15.71
C TYR A 750 -36.89 16.83 15.92
N PHE A 751 -37.73 16.11 16.68
CA PHE A 751 -37.58 14.67 16.88
C PHE A 751 -37.76 13.89 15.58
N ILE A 752 -38.83 14.14 14.82
CA ILE A 752 -39.09 13.48 13.52
C ILE A 752 -37.96 13.81 12.53
N SER A 753 -37.59 15.08 12.40
CA SER A 753 -36.52 15.54 11.49
C SER A 753 -35.11 15.01 11.85
N SER A 754 -34.97 14.30 12.97
CA SER A 754 -33.70 13.70 13.40
C SER A 754 -33.39 12.32 12.83
N PHE A 755 -34.31 11.66 12.11
CA PHE A 755 -34.12 10.28 11.64
C PHE A 755 -33.64 10.15 10.19
N GLY A 756 -33.68 11.23 9.38
CA GLY A 756 -33.26 11.24 7.96
C GLY A 756 -34.30 11.88 7.05
N SER A 757 -34.06 11.95 5.72
CA SER A 757 -35.07 12.36 4.74
C SER A 757 -35.72 11.15 4.07
N GLY A 758 -37.06 11.08 4.11
CA GLY A 758 -37.82 10.05 3.40
C GLY A 758 -37.74 10.19 1.89
N LEU A 759 -37.68 11.41 1.36
CA LEU A 759 -37.56 11.66 -0.08
C LEU A 759 -36.23 11.14 -0.64
N ARG A 760 -35.11 11.45 0.03
CA ARG A 760 -33.77 11.07 -0.41
C ARG A 760 -33.31 9.69 0.08
N ILE A 761 -33.94 9.17 1.13
CA ILE A 761 -33.55 7.93 1.85
C ILE A 761 -32.10 8.05 2.36
N ASP A 762 -31.81 9.20 2.98
CA ASP A 762 -30.50 9.57 3.49
C ASP A 762 -30.52 9.99 4.98
N TYR A 763 -29.33 10.01 5.58
CA TYR A 763 -29.09 10.48 6.95
C TYR A 763 -27.68 11.08 7.05
N GLY A 764 -27.47 12.03 7.96
CA GLY A 764 -26.17 12.65 8.19
C GLY A 764 -26.17 13.64 9.35
N SER A 765 -25.08 14.42 9.48
CA SER A 765 -24.82 15.28 10.64
C SER A 765 -25.87 16.38 10.90
N GLY A 766 -26.61 16.81 9.89
CA GLY A 766 -27.76 17.73 10.06
C GLY A 766 -28.94 17.08 10.78
N HIS A 767 -29.22 15.81 10.50
CA HIS A 767 -30.25 15.03 11.20
C HIS A 767 -29.80 14.68 12.63
N GLU A 768 -28.52 14.33 12.80
CA GLU A 768 -27.91 14.17 14.13
C GLU A 768 -28.03 15.45 14.98
N LEU A 769 -27.82 16.62 14.36
CA LEU A 769 -27.98 17.91 15.02
C LEU A 769 -29.44 18.14 15.44
N ASN A 770 -30.43 17.80 14.61
CA ASN A 770 -31.85 17.88 14.98
C ASN A 770 -32.19 17.03 16.21
N TYR A 771 -31.56 15.87 16.43
CA TYR A 771 -31.73 15.12 17.69
C TYR A 771 -31.24 15.93 18.90
N PHE A 772 -30.13 16.65 18.76
CA PHE A 772 -29.64 17.56 19.79
C PHE A 772 -30.48 18.85 19.92
N MET A 773 -31.16 19.30 18.86
CA MET A 773 -32.10 20.41 18.93
C MET A 773 -33.37 20.02 19.69
N TYR A 774 -33.87 18.81 19.49
CA TYR A 774 -34.92 18.22 20.30
C TYR A 774 -34.55 18.21 21.80
N LEU A 775 -33.34 17.75 22.15
CA LEU A 775 -32.85 17.81 23.54
C LEU A 775 -32.66 19.24 24.06
N LEU A 776 -32.22 20.18 23.21
CA LEU A 776 -32.10 21.59 23.55
C LEU A 776 -33.48 22.22 23.82
N CYS A 777 -34.48 21.96 22.98
CA CYS A 777 -35.86 22.41 23.20
C CYS A 777 -36.43 21.88 24.52
N LEU A 778 -36.20 20.60 24.85
CA LEU A 778 -36.56 20.05 26.17
C LEU A 778 -35.79 20.72 27.33
N ASN A 779 -34.54 21.14 27.13
CA ASN A 779 -33.82 21.98 28.08
C ASN A 779 -34.40 23.41 28.19
N ARG A 780 -34.79 24.05 27.08
CA ARG A 780 -35.50 25.34 27.07
C ARG A 780 -36.87 25.26 27.75
N LEU A 781 -37.51 24.09 27.75
CA LEU A 781 -38.74 23.81 28.49
C LEU A 781 -38.49 23.39 29.96
N SER A 782 -37.25 23.54 30.46
CA SER A 782 -36.82 23.21 31.83
C SER A 782 -36.95 21.73 32.22
N LEU A 783 -37.11 20.80 31.27
CA LEU A 783 -37.28 19.37 31.52
C LEU A 783 -35.94 18.62 31.68
N LEU A 784 -34.85 19.18 31.13
CA LEU A 784 -33.51 18.61 31.18
C LEU A 784 -32.54 19.53 31.95
N PRO A 785 -32.47 19.44 33.30
CA PRO A 785 -31.52 20.20 34.09
C PRO A 785 -30.07 19.73 33.87
N PRO A 786 -29.04 20.54 34.19
CA PRO A 786 -27.63 20.21 33.92
C PRO A 786 -27.12 18.89 34.51
N THR A 787 -27.75 18.41 35.60
CA THR A 787 -27.47 17.09 36.19
C THR A 787 -27.76 15.92 35.24
N THR A 788 -28.57 16.13 34.20
CA THR A 788 -28.86 15.11 33.18
C THR A 788 -27.78 15.01 32.10
N PHE A 789 -26.95 16.04 31.90
CA PHE A 789 -26.10 16.18 30.71
C PHE A 789 -25.11 15.02 30.49
N PRO A 790 -24.45 14.45 31.51
CA PRO A 790 -23.61 13.26 31.32
C PRO A 790 -24.41 12.05 30.82
N SER A 791 -25.65 11.89 31.31
CA SER A 791 -26.55 10.81 30.87
C SER A 791 -27.11 11.04 29.47
N LEU A 792 -27.30 12.31 29.04
CA LEU A 792 -27.66 12.63 27.67
C LEU A 792 -26.57 12.15 26.70
N ALA A 793 -25.31 12.48 26.98
CA ALA A 793 -24.18 12.12 26.12
C ALA A 793 -23.76 10.64 26.21
N LEU A 794 -23.79 10.02 27.39
CA LEU A 794 -23.23 8.67 27.61
C LEU A 794 -24.27 7.54 27.73
N VAL A 795 -25.57 7.84 27.79
CA VAL A 795 -26.63 6.80 27.91
C VAL A 795 -27.72 6.96 26.86
N LEU A 796 -28.29 8.17 26.73
CA LEU A 796 -29.36 8.42 25.77
C LEU A 796 -28.83 8.48 24.32
N PHE A 797 -27.81 9.28 24.08
CA PHE A 797 -27.27 9.45 22.73
C PHE A 797 -26.65 8.16 22.16
N PRO A 798 -25.94 7.31 22.93
CA PRO A 798 -25.45 6.02 22.41
C PRO A 798 -26.59 5.05 22.08
N ARG A 799 -27.72 5.11 22.79
CA ARG A 799 -28.95 4.37 22.45
C ARG A 799 -29.60 4.87 21.15
N TYR A 800 -29.53 6.19 20.89
CA TYR A 800 -29.94 6.78 19.61
C TYR A 800 -29.00 6.36 18.46
N ILE A 801 -27.68 6.43 18.66
CA ILE A 801 -26.68 5.96 17.67
C ILE A 801 -26.89 4.47 17.34
N ALA A 802 -27.19 3.63 18.33
CA ALA A 802 -27.52 2.22 18.09
C ALA A 802 -28.79 2.05 17.21
N LEU A 803 -29.84 2.84 17.45
CA LEU A 803 -31.03 2.86 16.59
C LEU A 803 -30.70 3.34 15.17
N MET A 804 -29.91 4.41 15.05
CA MET A 804 -29.51 4.94 13.74
C MET A 804 -28.68 3.94 12.94
N ARG A 805 -27.75 3.20 13.58
CA ARG A 805 -27.02 2.11 12.93
C ARG A 805 -27.92 0.96 12.48
N ASN A 806 -28.97 0.65 13.25
CA ASN A 806 -29.99 -0.32 12.84
C ASN A 806 -30.77 0.18 11.62
N LEU A 807 -31.19 1.45 11.60
CA LEU A 807 -31.89 2.08 10.47
C LEU A 807 -31.01 2.16 9.20
N GLN A 808 -29.76 2.61 9.33
CA GLN A 808 -28.75 2.61 8.26
C GLN A 808 -28.55 1.20 7.67
N THR A 809 -28.52 0.17 8.53
CA THR A 809 -28.32 -1.24 8.11
C THR A 809 -29.57 -1.88 7.52
N ALA A 810 -30.75 -1.59 8.06
CA ALA A 810 -32.01 -2.12 7.57
C ALA A 810 -32.40 -1.49 6.23
N TYR A 811 -32.33 -0.15 6.14
CA TYR A 811 -32.85 0.61 5.02
C TYR A 811 -31.79 1.15 4.06
N TYR A 812 -30.51 0.82 4.25
CA TYR A 812 -29.41 1.20 3.35
C TYR A 812 -29.29 2.72 3.14
N LEU A 813 -29.56 3.49 4.20
CA LEU A 813 -29.60 4.95 4.15
C LEU A 813 -28.31 5.51 3.51
N GLU A 814 -28.47 6.45 2.58
CA GLU A 814 -27.35 7.10 1.92
C GLU A 814 -26.73 8.17 2.85
N PRO A 815 -25.41 8.44 2.78
CA PRO A 815 -24.78 9.56 3.49
C PRO A 815 -25.32 10.90 2.97
N ALA A 816 -25.90 11.72 3.84
CA ALA A 816 -26.38 13.05 3.49
C ALA A 816 -25.22 14.07 3.49
N GLY A 817 -24.85 14.57 2.31
CA GLY A 817 -23.87 15.65 2.14
C GLY A 817 -22.65 15.29 1.29
N SER A 818 -21.84 16.30 0.95
CA SER A 818 -20.88 16.24 -0.17
C SER A 818 -19.49 15.64 0.13
N HIS A 819 -19.24 15.06 1.31
CA HIS A 819 -17.88 14.63 1.71
C HIS A 819 -17.61 13.12 1.71
N GLY A 820 -18.63 12.27 1.87
CA GLY A 820 -18.51 10.80 1.79
C GLY A 820 -17.29 10.24 2.53
N VAL A 821 -16.52 9.38 1.83
CA VAL A 821 -15.30 8.69 2.34
C VAL A 821 -14.19 9.64 2.82
N TRP A 822 -14.26 10.93 2.47
CA TRP A 822 -13.29 11.97 2.86
C TRP A 822 -13.74 12.82 4.06
N GLY A 823 -14.94 12.56 4.61
CA GLY A 823 -15.43 13.14 5.85
C GLY A 823 -14.80 12.55 7.11
N LEU A 824 -15.26 13.00 8.28
CA LEU A 824 -14.89 12.40 9.58
C LEU A 824 -15.47 10.99 9.75
N ASP A 825 -16.70 10.82 9.27
CA ASP A 825 -17.50 9.59 9.20
C ASP A 825 -18.59 9.80 8.14
N ASP A 826 -19.20 8.72 7.66
CA ASP A 826 -20.28 8.78 6.65
C ASP A 826 -21.56 9.47 7.19
N TYR A 827 -21.81 9.41 8.51
CA TYR A 827 -23.12 9.77 9.08
C TYR A 827 -23.07 10.68 10.33
N HIS A 828 -22.02 10.58 11.15
CA HIS A 828 -22.02 11.06 12.54
C HIS A 828 -20.86 12.00 12.86
N PHE A 829 -21.09 12.97 13.75
CA PHE A 829 -20.07 13.92 14.21
C PHE A 829 -19.98 14.01 15.73
N LEU A 830 -21.12 14.24 16.39
CA LEU A 830 -21.19 14.47 17.84
C LEU A 830 -20.62 13.32 18.70
N PRO A 831 -20.71 12.02 18.33
CA PRO A 831 -20.07 10.96 19.09
C PRO A 831 -18.54 11.10 19.19
N PHE A 832 -17.89 11.62 18.15
CA PHE A 832 -16.45 11.91 18.17
C PHE A 832 -16.13 13.13 19.06
N LEU A 833 -16.99 14.15 19.05
CA LEU A 833 -16.83 15.32 19.92
C LEU A 833 -16.90 14.92 21.41
N PHE A 834 -17.90 14.14 21.81
CA PHE A 834 -18.07 13.69 23.20
C PHE A 834 -17.00 12.66 23.58
N GLY A 835 -16.75 11.67 22.72
CA GLY A 835 -15.76 10.63 22.96
C GLY A 835 -14.33 11.16 23.09
N ALA A 836 -13.98 12.21 22.35
CA ALA A 836 -12.68 12.89 22.51
C ALA A 836 -12.52 13.52 23.89
N ASN A 837 -13.61 14.00 24.52
CA ASN A 837 -13.55 14.54 25.87
C ASN A 837 -13.64 13.47 26.97
N GLN A 838 -14.38 12.37 26.75
CA GLN A 838 -14.28 11.18 27.62
C GLN A 838 -12.83 10.70 27.75
N LEU A 839 -12.08 10.74 26.64
CA LEU A 839 -10.68 10.31 26.59
C LEU A 839 -9.67 11.43 26.95
N ALA A 840 -10.10 12.68 27.11
CA ALA A 840 -9.21 13.83 27.35
C ALA A 840 -8.35 13.72 28.62
N ALA A 841 -8.89 13.13 29.68
CA ALA A 841 -8.17 12.85 30.93
C ALA A 841 -7.58 11.43 31.01
N HIS A 842 -7.74 10.60 29.97
CA HIS A 842 -7.48 9.17 30.10
C HIS A 842 -5.98 8.85 30.28
N PRO A 843 -5.57 8.12 31.34
CA PRO A 843 -4.16 8.00 31.71
C PRO A 843 -3.32 7.20 30.70
N PHE A 844 -3.91 6.24 29.98
CA PHE A 844 -3.16 5.29 29.14
C PHE A 844 -3.52 5.32 27.65
N ILE A 845 -4.81 5.17 27.29
CA ILE A 845 -5.31 5.33 25.92
C ILE A 845 -4.89 6.70 25.36
N ARG A 846 -4.27 6.70 24.17
CA ARG A 846 -3.84 7.88 23.41
C ARG A 846 -4.54 7.89 22.05
N PRO A 847 -4.56 9.03 21.32
CA PRO A 847 -5.22 9.11 20.01
C PRO A 847 -4.84 8.01 19.02
N LEU A 848 -3.55 7.68 18.91
CA LEU A 848 -3.08 6.60 18.03
C LEU A 848 -3.64 5.21 18.37
N ALA A 849 -4.17 5.01 19.58
CA ALA A 849 -4.72 3.73 20.01
C ALA A 849 -6.05 3.36 19.30
N ILE A 850 -6.65 4.28 18.53
CA ILE A 850 -7.79 3.92 17.67
C ILE A 850 -7.43 2.92 16.55
N HIS A 851 -6.14 2.80 16.22
CA HIS A 851 -5.63 1.78 15.28
C HIS A 851 -5.42 0.40 15.89
N SER A 852 -5.52 0.29 17.22
CA SER A 852 -5.28 -0.95 17.95
C SER A 852 -6.59 -1.71 18.09
N GLN A 853 -6.81 -2.74 17.26
CA GLN A 853 -8.00 -3.59 17.35
C GLN A 853 -8.22 -4.16 18.78
N PRO A 854 -7.20 -4.64 19.52
CA PRO A 854 -7.38 -5.05 20.92
C PRO A 854 -7.83 -3.92 21.85
N THR A 855 -7.51 -2.66 21.55
CA THR A 855 -7.99 -1.49 22.30
C THR A 855 -9.44 -1.16 21.94
N LEU A 856 -9.82 -1.27 20.67
CA LEU A 856 -11.22 -1.13 20.25
C LEU A 856 -12.08 -2.23 20.89
N ASP A 857 -11.66 -3.49 20.81
CA ASP A 857 -12.42 -4.63 21.35
C ASP A 857 -12.57 -4.57 22.87
N ALA A 858 -11.55 -4.07 23.60
CA ALA A 858 -11.56 -4.01 25.06
C ALA A 858 -12.22 -2.74 25.66
N TYR A 859 -12.31 -1.64 24.91
CA TYR A 859 -12.71 -0.33 25.44
C TYR A 859 -13.77 0.42 24.64
N ALA A 860 -14.20 -0.05 23.47
CA ALA A 860 -15.25 0.59 22.69
C ALA A 860 -16.56 0.77 23.48
N ASP A 861 -16.98 -0.26 24.21
CA ASP A 861 -18.25 -0.23 24.97
C ASP A 861 -18.28 0.83 26.09
N ASP A 862 -17.12 1.41 26.45
CA ASP A 862 -16.97 2.46 27.46
C ASP A 862 -16.71 3.86 26.90
N PHE A 863 -16.22 3.98 25.65
CA PHE A 863 -15.72 5.24 25.07
C PHE A 863 -16.22 5.44 23.63
N LEU A 864 -17.05 6.47 23.43
CA LEU A 864 -17.76 6.71 22.17
C LEU A 864 -16.84 6.87 20.95
N TYR A 865 -15.67 7.49 21.12
CA TYR A 865 -14.71 7.63 20.01
C TYR A 865 -14.20 6.26 19.54
N LEU A 866 -13.99 5.34 20.48
CA LEU A 866 -13.52 3.99 20.19
C LEU A 866 -14.64 3.13 19.61
N ASP A 867 -15.88 3.27 20.10
CA ASP A 867 -17.03 2.61 19.49
C ASP A 867 -17.31 3.07 18.06
N MET A 868 -17.23 4.37 17.78
CA MET A 868 -17.35 4.88 16.42
C MET A 868 -16.28 4.29 15.50
N VAL A 869 -15.00 4.30 15.91
CA VAL A 869 -13.92 3.71 15.11
C VAL A 869 -14.10 2.20 14.93
N ARG A 870 -14.53 1.48 15.97
CA ARG A 870 -14.87 0.05 15.89
C ARG A 870 -15.99 -0.16 14.86
N HIS A 871 -17.01 0.68 14.86
CA HIS A 871 -18.11 0.61 13.91
C HIS A 871 -17.68 0.92 12.48
N VAL A 872 -16.88 1.98 12.26
CA VAL A 872 -16.30 2.33 10.96
C VAL A 872 -15.47 1.18 10.39
N ASN A 873 -14.54 0.62 11.16
CA ASN A 873 -13.77 -0.57 10.76
C ASN A 873 -14.67 -1.80 10.52
N ALA A 874 -15.84 -1.85 11.17
CA ALA A 874 -16.84 -2.89 11.03
C ALA A 874 -17.97 -2.59 10.02
N THR A 875 -17.88 -1.50 9.25
CA THR A 875 -18.76 -1.17 8.11
C THR A 875 -17.97 -1.06 6.82
N LYS A 876 -16.86 -0.33 6.83
CA LYS A 876 -15.88 -0.24 5.74
C LYS A 876 -15.25 -1.60 5.46
N THR A 877 -14.79 -1.79 4.22
CA THR A 877 -14.37 -3.10 3.72
C THR A 877 -12.87 -3.22 3.46
N VAL A 878 -12.19 -2.11 3.16
CA VAL A 878 -10.72 -2.04 3.29
C VAL A 878 -10.33 -2.01 4.77
N GLN A 879 -9.17 -2.58 5.08
CA GLN A 879 -8.66 -2.64 6.45
C GLN A 879 -7.63 -1.53 6.68
N GLY A 880 -7.94 -0.64 7.63
CA GLY A 880 -7.06 0.42 8.10
C GLY A 880 -7.60 1.81 7.75
N LEU A 881 -7.82 2.63 8.78
CA LEU A 881 -8.44 3.96 8.69
C LEU A 881 -7.81 4.84 7.61
N ARG A 882 -6.50 4.74 7.37
CA ARG A 882 -5.78 5.50 6.33
C ARG A 882 -6.41 5.41 4.93
N TRP A 883 -7.05 4.28 4.60
CA TRP A 883 -7.60 4.05 3.26
C TRP A 883 -9.06 4.51 3.16
N HIS A 884 -9.89 4.17 4.16
CA HIS A 884 -11.34 4.37 4.13
C HIS A 884 -11.86 5.53 4.99
N SER A 885 -11.00 6.14 5.81
CA SER A 885 -11.33 7.23 6.76
C SER A 885 -10.08 8.06 7.10
N PRO A 886 -9.37 8.62 6.10
CA PRO A 886 -8.06 9.28 6.29
C PRO A 886 -8.10 10.44 7.28
N MET A 887 -9.23 11.12 7.44
CA MET A 887 -9.37 12.19 8.44
C MET A 887 -9.26 11.66 9.89
N LEU A 888 -9.80 10.46 10.19
CA LEU A 888 -9.63 9.82 11.49
C LEU A 888 -8.18 9.35 11.71
N ASP A 889 -7.51 8.89 10.65
CA ASP A 889 -6.08 8.55 10.68
C ASP A 889 -5.22 9.79 11.02
N ASP A 890 -5.42 10.90 10.31
CA ASP A 890 -4.73 12.18 10.55
C ASP A 890 -4.98 12.72 11.97
N ILE A 891 -6.23 12.69 12.44
CA ILE A 891 -6.60 13.13 13.80
C ILE A 891 -5.92 12.25 14.86
N SER A 892 -5.77 10.94 14.62
CA SER A 892 -5.05 10.03 15.52
C SER A 892 -3.57 10.41 15.71
N GLY A 893 -2.97 11.09 14.73
CA GLY A 893 -1.59 11.58 14.75
C GLY A 893 -1.34 12.76 15.70
N VAL A 894 -2.38 13.35 16.30
CA VAL A 894 -2.26 14.55 17.16
C VAL A 894 -1.54 14.22 18.49
N ARG A 895 -0.21 14.43 18.49
CA ARG A 895 0.70 14.15 19.62
C ARG A 895 0.38 14.89 20.92
N ALA A 896 -0.37 15.99 20.86
CA ALA A 896 -0.82 16.74 22.03
C ALA A 896 -1.97 16.04 22.81
N GLY A 897 -2.44 14.89 22.33
CA GLY A 897 -3.39 14.04 23.04
C GLY A 897 -4.85 14.43 22.87
N TRP A 898 -5.73 13.65 23.49
CA TRP A 898 -7.19 13.75 23.37
C TRP A 898 -7.75 15.14 23.70
N ALA A 899 -7.18 15.86 24.68
CA ALA A 899 -7.59 17.24 24.99
C ALA A 899 -7.38 18.21 23.80
N LYS A 900 -6.35 18.01 22.97
CA LYS A 900 -6.14 18.80 21.75
C LYS A 900 -7.10 18.39 20.64
N ILE A 901 -7.42 17.10 20.54
CA ILE A 901 -8.42 16.59 19.60
C ILE A 901 -9.79 17.13 19.94
N TYR A 902 -10.21 17.11 21.21
CA TYR A 902 -11.46 17.71 21.66
C TYR A 902 -11.54 19.21 21.29
N ALA A 903 -10.48 19.98 21.55
CA ALA A 903 -10.39 21.37 21.12
C ALA A 903 -10.44 21.56 19.59
N GLY A 904 -9.99 20.57 18.81
CA GLY A 904 -10.12 20.51 17.35
C GLY A 904 -11.54 20.19 16.91
N MET A 905 -12.17 19.15 17.48
CA MET A 905 -13.56 18.75 17.22
C MET A 905 -14.54 19.89 17.49
N ARG A 906 -14.31 20.72 18.51
CA ARG A 906 -15.13 21.93 18.76
C ARG A 906 -15.04 22.96 17.63
N LYS A 907 -13.85 23.16 17.06
CA LYS A 907 -13.67 24.05 15.89
C LYS A 907 -14.31 23.44 14.64
N MET A 908 -14.13 22.13 14.45
CA MET A 908 -14.67 21.41 13.31
C MET A 908 -16.22 21.32 13.36
N PHE A 909 -16.83 21.22 14.54
CA PHE A 909 -18.29 21.35 14.71
C PHE A 909 -18.78 22.71 14.23
N ALA A 910 -18.10 23.78 14.64
CA ALA A 910 -18.44 25.14 14.26
C ALA A 910 -18.26 25.40 12.75
N SER A 911 -17.30 24.76 12.08
CA SER A 911 -17.01 24.99 10.64
C SER A 911 -17.69 23.99 9.69
N GLU A 912 -17.65 22.70 9.97
CA GLU A 912 -18.12 21.64 9.06
C GLU A 912 -19.56 21.19 9.33
N VAL A 913 -20.12 21.47 10.51
CA VAL A 913 -21.55 21.26 10.79
C VAL A 913 -22.28 22.61 10.70
N LEU A 914 -22.03 23.52 11.65
CA LEU A 914 -22.76 24.80 11.71
C LEU A 914 -22.32 25.80 10.62
N GLY A 915 -21.05 25.76 10.22
CA GLY A 915 -20.46 26.64 9.20
C GLY A 915 -20.65 26.15 7.76
N LYS A 916 -21.43 25.08 7.52
CA LYS A 916 -21.60 24.47 6.21
C LYS A 916 -23.04 24.63 5.70
N LEU A 917 -23.23 25.47 4.68
CA LEU A 917 -24.57 25.76 4.13
C LEU A 917 -25.34 24.49 3.74
N VAL A 918 -24.70 23.54 3.04
CA VAL A 918 -25.35 22.28 2.63
C VAL A 918 -25.79 21.36 3.78
N VAL A 919 -25.28 21.59 5.00
CA VAL A 919 -25.74 20.91 6.22
C VAL A 919 -26.86 21.72 6.88
N MET A 920 -26.68 23.04 6.98
CA MET A 920 -27.57 23.94 7.73
C MET A 920 -28.81 24.43 6.95
N GLN A 921 -28.86 24.29 5.63
CA GLN A 921 -30.05 24.66 4.81
C GLN A 921 -31.32 23.88 5.19
N HIS A 922 -31.16 22.70 5.81
CA HIS A 922 -32.26 21.87 6.32
C HIS A 922 -32.55 22.10 7.82
N PHE A 923 -31.89 23.07 8.46
CA PHE A 923 -32.11 23.40 9.85
C PHE A 923 -33.44 24.16 10.04
N LEU A 924 -34.18 23.77 11.08
CA LEU A 924 -35.49 24.34 11.40
C LEU A 924 -35.36 25.36 12.54
N PHE A 925 -36.15 26.44 12.45
CA PHE A 925 -36.23 27.49 13.45
C PHE A 925 -37.68 27.62 13.94
N GLY A 926 -37.85 27.56 15.26
CA GLY A 926 -39.14 27.68 15.94
C GLY A 926 -39.09 28.74 17.03
N GLY A 927 -39.95 28.64 18.04
CA GLY A 927 -40.02 29.57 19.15
C GLY A 927 -38.90 29.41 20.18
N LEU A 928 -38.49 28.16 20.43
CA LEU A 928 -37.41 27.81 21.37
C LEU A 928 -36.02 28.03 20.75
N LEU A 929 -35.95 27.99 19.41
CA LEU A 929 -34.75 28.20 18.58
C LEU A 929 -35.04 29.24 17.49
N PRO A 930 -35.12 30.54 17.84
CA PRO A 930 -35.60 31.58 16.94
C PRO A 930 -34.66 31.86 15.77
N ALA A 931 -35.24 32.26 14.65
CA ALA A 931 -34.51 32.79 13.50
C ALA A 931 -33.89 34.16 13.83
N ALA A 932 -32.78 34.51 13.16
CA ALA A 932 -32.22 35.85 13.26
C ALA A 932 -33.08 36.88 12.52
N GLU A 933 -33.05 38.13 12.99
CA GLU A 933 -33.70 39.24 12.30
C GLU A 933 -33.12 39.42 10.89
N GLY A 934 -33.99 39.65 9.91
CA GLY A 934 -33.61 39.80 8.51
C GLY A 934 -33.39 38.50 7.71
N MET A 935 -33.54 37.32 8.34
CA MET A 935 -33.59 36.03 7.63
C MET A 935 -34.86 35.91 6.79
N THR A 936 -34.71 35.41 5.56
CA THR A 936 -35.79 35.11 4.62
C THR A 936 -36.85 34.21 5.28
N ALA A 937 -38.14 34.50 5.07
CA ALA A 937 -39.25 33.62 5.44
C ALA A 937 -39.62 32.77 4.21
N PRO A 938 -40.03 31.49 4.39
CA PRO A 938 -40.50 30.68 3.27
C PRO A 938 -41.80 31.26 2.70
N ASP A 939 -41.94 31.25 1.37
CA ASP A 939 -43.14 31.73 0.68
C ASP A 939 -44.35 30.83 0.97
N ALA A 940 -45.53 31.44 1.05
CA ALA A 940 -46.77 30.79 1.50
C ALA A 940 -47.38 29.77 0.50
N ASP A 941 -46.74 29.55 -0.66
CA ASP A 941 -47.21 28.66 -1.73
C ASP A 941 -46.54 27.25 -1.74
N GLU A 942 -45.60 26.93 -0.83
CA GLU A 942 -45.15 25.53 -0.60
C GLU A 942 -46.22 24.72 0.18
N GLY A 943 -47.43 24.64 -0.37
CA GLY A 943 -48.60 24.04 0.27
C GLY A 943 -48.61 22.51 0.30
N ASP A 944 -48.87 21.98 1.50
CA ASP A 944 -49.63 20.74 1.81
C ASP A 944 -49.59 19.60 0.77
N ALA A 945 -48.58 18.72 0.89
CA ALA A 945 -48.46 17.50 0.10
C ALA A 945 -48.00 16.25 0.90
N GLY A 946 -48.43 16.12 2.16
CA GLY A 946 -48.38 14.84 2.90
C GLY A 946 -47.01 14.18 3.14
N THR A 947 -45.91 14.91 2.98
CA THR A 947 -44.53 14.43 3.23
C THR A 947 -43.90 15.11 4.44
N ALA A 948 -42.98 14.42 5.12
CA ALA A 948 -42.39 14.87 6.38
C ALA A 948 -41.74 16.29 6.31
N PRO A 949 -41.71 17.06 7.41
CA PRO A 949 -41.25 18.46 7.38
C PRO A 949 -39.75 18.56 7.06
N GLY A 950 -39.42 19.06 5.86
CA GLY A 950 -38.03 19.34 5.45
C GLY A 950 -37.70 19.34 3.96
N ASP A 951 -38.60 18.83 3.10
CA ASP A 951 -38.24 18.35 1.73
C ASP A 951 -38.52 19.33 0.54
N GLY A 952 -38.95 20.58 0.74
CA GLY A 952 -39.22 21.55 -0.37
C GLY A 952 -37.98 22.16 -1.06
N GLU A 953 -38.13 22.82 -2.22
CA GLU A 953 -37.01 23.34 -3.04
C GLU A 953 -36.79 24.87 -2.89
N VAL A 954 -35.54 25.33 -2.97
CA VAL A 954 -35.22 26.77 -3.07
C VAL A 954 -35.07 27.19 -4.54
N ARG A 955 -35.91 28.12 -4.99
CA ARG A 955 -35.67 28.92 -6.22
C ARG A 955 -35.23 30.33 -5.84
N VAL A 956 -34.03 30.70 -6.25
CA VAL A 956 -33.47 32.05 -5.99
C VAL A 956 -33.97 33.03 -7.05
N ALA A 957 -34.64 34.11 -6.63
CA ALA A 957 -35.08 35.19 -7.53
C ALA A 957 -33.91 36.09 -7.96
N GLU A 958 -33.99 36.63 -9.18
CA GLU A 958 -32.80 36.96 -9.98
C GLU A 958 -32.04 38.27 -9.66
N GLY A 959 -30.74 38.21 -9.99
CA GLY A 959 -29.84 39.36 -10.13
C GLY A 959 -28.68 39.04 -11.09
N HIS A 960 -29.00 38.65 -12.33
CA HIS A 960 -28.13 38.09 -13.39
C HIS A 960 -27.63 36.64 -13.20
N GLU A 961 -27.78 35.86 -14.27
CA GLU A 961 -27.34 34.46 -14.47
C GLU A 961 -27.93 33.42 -13.50
N GLY A 962 -29.19 33.01 -13.77
CA GLY A 962 -29.91 32.00 -12.99
C GLY A 962 -29.37 30.58 -13.17
N HIS A 963 -28.77 30.03 -12.11
CA HIS A 963 -28.57 28.59 -11.95
C HIS A 963 -29.70 27.97 -11.12
N ALA A 964 -30.55 27.16 -11.75
CA ALA A 964 -31.44 26.26 -11.01
C ALA A 964 -30.62 25.09 -10.45
N HIS A 965 -30.69 24.88 -9.13
CA HIS A 965 -30.21 23.62 -8.55
C HIS A 965 -31.14 22.49 -8.98
N ASN A 966 -30.61 21.58 -9.79
CA ASN A 966 -31.33 20.41 -10.28
C ASN A 966 -31.65 19.44 -9.13
N VAL A 967 -32.75 18.69 -9.24
CA VAL A 967 -33.23 17.70 -8.23
C VAL A 967 -32.22 16.55 -7.98
N SER A 968 -31.12 16.50 -8.74
CA SER A 968 -29.94 15.69 -8.51
C SER A 968 -29.14 16.21 -7.31
N ALA A 969 -29.46 15.75 -6.10
CA ALA A 969 -28.77 16.08 -4.85
C ALA A 969 -27.37 15.45 -4.71
N TRP A 970 -26.55 15.47 -5.77
CA TRP A 970 -25.13 15.09 -5.76
C TRP A 970 -24.35 15.97 -6.73
N GLY A 971 -23.11 16.31 -6.37
CA GLY A 971 -22.17 16.99 -7.29
C GLY A 971 -21.73 16.01 -8.38
N ASP A 972 -22.38 16.07 -9.54
CA ASP A 972 -22.26 15.06 -10.59
C ASP A 972 -20.89 15.02 -11.27
N CYS A 973 -20.09 14.01 -10.89
CA CYS A 973 -19.13 13.39 -11.80
C CYS A 973 -19.81 12.18 -12.47
N CYS A 974 -20.47 12.42 -13.61
CA CYS A 974 -21.03 11.40 -14.52
C CYS A 974 -22.31 10.64 -14.10
N GLY A 975 -23.10 11.07 -13.10
CA GLY A 975 -24.49 10.62 -12.94
C GLY A 975 -24.71 9.16 -12.51
N ILE A 976 -23.70 8.49 -11.93
CA ILE A 976 -23.82 7.11 -11.43
C ILE A 976 -24.06 7.13 -9.92
N LYS A 977 -25.22 6.62 -9.46
CA LYS A 977 -25.47 6.44 -8.01
C LYS A 977 -24.48 5.45 -7.39
N VAL A 978 -23.85 5.85 -6.29
CA VAL A 978 -22.93 5.02 -5.48
C VAL A 978 -23.64 4.62 -4.17
N PRO A 979 -23.71 3.32 -3.84
CA PRO A 979 -24.41 2.86 -2.64
C PRO A 979 -23.62 3.18 -1.36
N SER A 980 -24.33 3.31 -0.24
CA SER A 980 -23.68 3.53 1.07
C SER A 980 -22.79 2.34 1.49
N SER A 981 -21.74 2.64 2.26
CA SER A 981 -20.83 1.62 2.81
C SER A 981 -21.57 0.52 3.56
N VAL A 982 -22.56 0.92 4.36
CA VAL A 982 -23.45 0.04 5.14
C VAL A 982 -24.35 -0.81 4.23
N GLY A 983 -25.08 -0.20 3.29
CA GLY A 983 -26.01 -0.93 2.41
C GLY A 983 -25.29 -1.91 1.50
N ALA A 984 -24.14 -1.50 0.97
CA ALA A 984 -23.31 -2.34 0.13
C ALA A 984 -22.66 -3.51 0.92
N ARG A 985 -22.25 -3.31 2.18
CA ARG A 985 -21.81 -4.41 3.07
C ARG A 985 -22.94 -5.41 3.36
N GLN A 986 -24.14 -4.93 3.63
CA GLN A 986 -25.27 -5.78 3.99
C GLN A 986 -25.80 -6.59 2.79
N GLU A 987 -25.78 -6.04 1.57
CA GLU A 987 -26.03 -6.83 0.35
C GLU A 987 -24.99 -7.92 0.12
N MET A 988 -23.70 -7.66 0.42
CA MET A 988 -22.69 -8.72 0.34
C MET A 988 -22.90 -9.81 1.39
N ARG A 989 -23.39 -9.49 2.60
CA ARG A 989 -23.77 -10.49 3.61
C ARG A 989 -24.92 -11.38 3.12
N LYS A 990 -25.99 -10.80 2.57
CA LYS A 990 -27.13 -11.54 2.02
C LYS A 990 -26.71 -12.53 0.91
N ARG A 991 -25.75 -12.12 0.05
CA ARG A 991 -25.31 -12.91 -1.11
C ARG A 991 -24.31 -14.01 -0.79
N MET A 992 -23.64 -13.99 0.36
CA MET A 992 -22.54 -14.92 0.68
C MET A 992 -22.80 -15.86 1.86
N GLY A 993 -23.93 -15.76 2.55
CA GLY A 993 -24.38 -16.80 3.49
C GLY A 993 -23.47 -17.00 4.70
N GLY A 994 -23.30 -15.96 5.51
CA GLY A 994 -22.68 -16.05 6.84
C GLY A 994 -21.15 -16.07 6.90
N GLU A 995 -20.45 -16.56 5.88
CA GLU A 995 -18.98 -16.62 5.86
C GLU A 995 -18.32 -15.48 5.04
N GLY A 996 -17.20 -14.96 5.55
CA GLY A 996 -16.14 -14.25 4.79
C GLY A 996 -16.54 -13.06 3.92
N LEU A 997 -16.58 -11.85 4.49
CA LEU A 997 -16.82 -10.59 3.74
C LEU A 997 -15.76 -10.32 2.66
N ARG A 998 -16.23 -9.86 1.49
CA ARG A 998 -15.43 -9.40 0.33
C ARG A 998 -15.46 -7.86 0.27
N ARG A 999 -14.48 -7.24 -0.38
CA ARG A 999 -14.36 -5.76 -0.43
C ARG A 999 -15.17 -5.12 -1.55
N LEU A 1000 -15.62 -3.89 -1.31
CA LEU A 1000 -16.26 -3.02 -2.30
C LEU A 1000 -15.23 -2.10 -2.98
N PRO A 1001 -15.56 -1.50 -4.14
CA PRO A 1001 -14.57 -0.80 -4.96
C PRO A 1001 -14.23 0.64 -4.52
N PHE A 1002 -14.72 1.11 -3.38
CA PHE A 1002 -14.68 2.53 -2.97
C PHE A 1002 -14.38 2.74 -1.46
N ASP A 1003 -13.81 1.74 -0.78
CA ASP A 1003 -13.14 1.90 0.53
C ASP A 1003 -11.62 1.79 0.36
#